data_AF-A0AAN6K1B6-F1
#
_entry.id   AF-A0AAN6K1B6-F1
#
_cell.length_a   1.000
_cell.length_b   1.000
_cell.length_c   1.000
_cell.angle_alpha   90.00
_cell.angle_beta   90.00
_cell.angle_gamma   90.00
#
_symmetry.space_group_name_H-M   'P 1'
#
loop_
_entity.id
_entity.type
_entity.pdbx_description
1 polymer ?
#
loop_
_entity_poly.entity_id
_entity_poly.type
_entity_poly.pdbx_seq_one_letter_code
_entity_poly.pdbx_strand_id
1 'polypeptide(L)'
;MAAYRSLVDHVFLPPVLPQSDAGDAFDILIQTTFKALIEYKRLRADQHSSVENAIRMTGNMATAHVDSYIDEEKLARLMEAIPRDGGSIVLPVSAQNAGMIISRVSALDTGFAIRFEAFELAPINQAVYQSKGRLGRSFPGSAIDIDIPTFAEPGLVDTIARTLAKMNFQAAPGMQPQVRKAKSMVDEDRDTAHPGMIPEFIMGFLNAVGQSAHVDTICKNTREEVLLLDARSPWRRSPVWLLLRVALQLKLPCDIYKEFMAFIMSSIINDHDCQKLSSDMRFSMMAKVARRVYKLATPSLSPGNAHSRQPPFRSRWLHRLPALDKYVKSISARESAIFQPSVLRYLPGIDSHRDYTIPNLLAFETWVATHINQWSDLHKSDANACEQLYDLIERYHDLALRQYLGNPEALSVCYLTVLELWKALVVCATHLYPLLADYRLDLSMAFAQNLLLPSEAEMQCLMALETYFTTRENRAHLPSARCSYAITADCFSVRYFDQYPDLQVLLEKIEVQAAQEKAAKLEELARLKSEYERLMTLHRDTFCQYYEYVSEEANEWMPQAVTEQRHSYSCQKCEYKSKAAGLKIDIHEWPLPVSTTNQKAVVFEMRPPFSFIHWRDSLVFLRINVLQAEYTMGMRARAQHPLSTDEKLARFATGQHRRIGLLSEDKPHTGTHRKTMDISKATDAKICLASGLNYKYYDSDTGTFISGLACTKYHSTARTSSRGDRLRYRSSSIAHLPIRMAGPQIL
;
A
#
# COMPACT_ATOMS: atom_id res chain seq x y z
N MET A 1 17.95 -25.85 -4.03
CA MET A 1 17.35 -24.95 -3.01
C MET A 1 18.30 -24.30 -2.04
N ALA A 2 18.89 -24.96 -1.02
CA ALA A 2 19.72 -24.27 -0.03
C ALA A 2 20.92 -23.53 -0.68
N ALA A 3 21.65 -24.21 -1.56
CA ALA A 3 22.72 -23.60 -2.33
C ALA A 3 22.23 -22.42 -3.19
N TYR A 4 21.14 -22.60 -3.94
CA TYR A 4 20.54 -21.52 -4.75
C TYR A 4 20.11 -20.30 -3.91
N ARG A 5 19.58 -20.52 -2.70
CA ARG A 5 19.26 -19.44 -1.77
C ARG A 5 20.52 -18.68 -1.34
N SER A 6 21.58 -19.40 -0.97
CA SER A 6 22.90 -18.81 -0.66
C SER A 6 23.45 -17.97 -1.82
N LEU A 7 23.38 -18.48 -3.05
CA LEU A 7 23.74 -17.73 -4.27
C LEU A 7 22.95 -16.42 -4.39
N VAL A 8 21.64 -16.45 -4.17
CA VAL A 8 20.79 -15.25 -4.23
C VAL A 8 21.15 -14.26 -3.14
N ASP A 9 21.34 -14.71 -1.89
CA ASP A 9 21.66 -13.85 -0.77
C ASP A 9 23.01 -13.11 -1.00
N HIS A 10 24.00 -13.79 -1.57
CA HIS A 10 25.30 -13.19 -1.87
C HIS A 10 25.31 -12.32 -3.15
N VAL A 11 24.60 -12.69 -4.22
CA VAL A 11 24.59 -11.93 -5.48
C VAL A 11 23.65 -10.72 -5.39
N PHE A 12 22.41 -10.95 -4.94
CA PHE A 12 21.35 -9.95 -4.94
C PHE A 12 21.27 -9.13 -3.66
N LEU A 13 21.68 -9.68 -2.52
CA LEU A 13 21.56 -9.02 -1.23
C LEU A 13 20.11 -8.51 -1.00
N PRO A 14 19.12 -9.41 -0.95
CA PRO A 14 17.70 -9.08 -0.78
C PRO A 14 17.42 -8.45 0.60
N PRO A 15 16.22 -7.89 0.85
CA PRO A 15 15.88 -7.24 2.12
C PRO A 15 15.92 -8.19 3.34
N VAL A 16 15.61 -9.46 3.14
CA VAL A 16 15.66 -10.49 4.17
C VAL A 16 16.88 -11.38 3.93
N LEU A 17 17.88 -11.21 4.78
CA LEU A 17 19.13 -11.97 4.76
C LEU A 17 19.20 -12.94 5.95
N PRO A 18 19.99 -14.02 5.84
CA PRO A 18 20.25 -14.89 6.97
C PRO A 18 20.86 -14.12 8.14
N GLN A 19 20.53 -14.54 9.36
CA GLN A 19 21.01 -13.92 10.59
C GLN A 19 22.09 -14.76 11.30
N SER A 20 22.54 -15.81 10.63
CA SER A 20 23.59 -16.72 11.09
C SER A 20 24.41 -17.15 9.89
N ASP A 21 25.65 -17.58 10.15
CA ASP A 21 26.49 -18.20 9.12
C ASP A 21 25.70 -19.27 8.35
N ALA A 22 25.68 -19.12 7.02
CA ALA A 22 24.90 -19.94 6.10
C ALA A 22 25.76 -21.02 5.41
N GLY A 23 27.01 -21.19 5.86
CA GLY A 23 27.98 -22.08 5.26
C GLY A 23 28.65 -21.47 4.03
N ASP A 24 29.52 -22.25 3.40
CA ASP A 24 30.34 -21.78 2.30
C ASP A 24 29.57 -21.70 0.97
N ALA A 25 29.72 -20.55 0.30
CA ALA A 25 29.14 -20.27 -1.01
C ALA A 25 30.16 -20.35 -2.16
N PHE A 26 31.41 -20.73 -1.86
CA PHE A 26 32.53 -20.77 -2.80
C PHE A 26 32.17 -21.49 -4.12
N ASP A 27 31.78 -22.76 -4.04
CA ASP A 27 31.53 -23.59 -5.23
C ASP A 27 30.40 -23.03 -6.09
N ILE A 28 29.25 -22.69 -5.49
CA ILE A 28 28.11 -22.24 -6.26
C ILE A 28 28.36 -20.88 -6.94
N LEU A 29 29.11 -19.97 -6.29
CA LEU A 29 29.45 -18.68 -6.88
C LEU A 29 30.38 -18.84 -8.08
N ILE A 30 31.39 -19.70 -7.98
CA ILE A 30 32.36 -19.94 -9.05
C ILE A 30 31.70 -20.68 -10.21
N GLN A 31 30.99 -21.77 -9.93
CA GLN A 31 30.30 -22.56 -10.95
C GLN A 31 29.25 -21.73 -11.71
N THR A 32 28.45 -20.93 -10.99
CA THR A 32 27.47 -20.03 -11.62
C THR A 32 28.16 -19.00 -12.50
N THR A 33 29.26 -18.41 -12.03
CA THR A 33 30.02 -17.40 -12.79
C THR A 33 30.65 -18.01 -14.04
N PHE A 34 31.28 -19.17 -13.91
CA PHE A 34 31.89 -19.90 -15.02
C PHE A 34 30.86 -20.29 -16.08
N LYS A 35 29.73 -20.90 -15.67
CA LYS A 35 28.63 -21.25 -16.57
C LYS A 35 28.06 -20.02 -17.27
N ALA A 36 27.83 -18.94 -16.53
CA ALA A 36 27.33 -17.69 -17.10
C ALA A 36 28.31 -17.08 -18.11
N LEU A 37 29.62 -17.13 -17.88
CA LEU A 37 30.61 -16.64 -18.85
C LEU A 37 30.60 -17.45 -20.15
N ILE A 38 30.46 -18.78 -20.07
CA ILE A 38 30.34 -19.64 -21.25
C ILE A 38 29.08 -19.30 -22.05
N GLU A 39 27.93 -19.19 -21.37
CA GLU A 39 26.67 -18.80 -22.01
C GLU A 39 26.75 -17.40 -22.62
N TYR A 40 27.34 -16.46 -21.89
CA TYR A 40 27.56 -15.09 -22.35
C TYR A 40 28.42 -15.06 -23.61
N LYS A 41 29.55 -15.80 -23.65
CA LYS A 41 30.39 -15.91 -24.84
C LYS A 41 29.62 -16.44 -26.04
N ARG A 42 28.79 -17.48 -25.86
CA ARG A 42 27.99 -18.07 -26.95
C ARG A 42 26.99 -17.08 -27.56
N LEU A 43 26.45 -16.18 -26.75
CA LEU A 43 25.43 -15.22 -27.19
C LEU A 43 26.04 -13.97 -27.84
N ARG A 44 27.33 -13.71 -27.63
CA ARG A 44 28.05 -12.58 -28.22
C ARG A 44 28.54 -12.88 -29.63
N ALA A 45 28.24 -11.97 -30.56
CA ALA A 45 28.68 -12.08 -31.95
C ALA A 45 30.15 -11.71 -32.19
N ASP A 46 30.74 -10.91 -31.29
CA ASP A 46 32.10 -10.37 -31.43
C ASP A 46 33.19 -11.28 -30.85
N GLN A 47 32.82 -12.36 -30.14
CA GLN A 47 33.72 -13.33 -29.49
C GLN A 47 34.96 -12.69 -28.84
N HIS A 48 34.75 -11.62 -28.09
CA HIS A 48 35.84 -10.79 -27.55
C HIS A 48 36.81 -11.61 -26.69
N SER A 49 38.12 -11.50 -26.97
CA SER A 49 39.17 -12.32 -26.33
C SER A 49 39.23 -12.19 -24.80
N SER A 50 38.87 -11.02 -24.26
CA SER A 50 38.80 -10.82 -22.80
C SER A 50 37.77 -11.72 -22.11
N VAL A 51 36.67 -12.10 -22.79
CA VAL A 51 35.67 -13.03 -22.24
C VAL A 51 36.26 -14.43 -22.14
N GLU A 52 37.07 -14.84 -23.11
CA GLU A 52 37.80 -16.11 -23.06
C GLU A 52 38.80 -16.14 -21.91
N ASN A 53 39.54 -15.04 -21.72
CA ASN A 53 40.46 -14.91 -20.59
C ASN A 53 39.72 -14.97 -19.25
N ALA A 54 38.52 -14.38 -19.16
CA ALA A 54 37.68 -14.47 -17.96
C ALA A 54 37.15 -15.91 -17.73
N ILE A 55 36.77 -16.65 -18.77
CA ILE A 55 36.39 -18.07 -18.66
C ILE A 55 37.57 -18.89 -18.14
N ARG A 56 38.75 -18.73 -18.75
CA ARG A 56 39.99 -19.40 -18.32
C ARG A 56 40.34 -19.05 -16.88
N MET A 57 40.25 -17.77 -16.50
CA MET A 57 40.50 -17.30 -15.14
C MET A 57 39.58 -17.97 -14.11
N THR A 58 38.28 -18.04 -14.41
CA THR A 58 37.29 -18.64 -13.50
C THR A 58 37.44 -20.17 -13.46
N GLY A 59 37.84 -20.80 -14.57
CA GLY A 59 38.19 -22.21 -14.63
C GLY A 59 39.45 -22.55 -13.82
N ASN A 60 40.51 -21.73 -13.95
CA ASN A 60 41.75 -21.86 -13.16
C ASN A 60 41.46 -21.73 -11.66
N MET A 61 40.57 -20.79 -11.28
CA MET A 61 40.12 -20.65 -9.90
C MET A 61 39.43 -21.94 -9.41
N ALA A 62 38.53 -22.54 -10.19
CA ALA A 62 37.92 -23.81 -9.82
C ALA A 62 38.96 -24.96 -9.73
N THR A 63 39.93 -25.01 -10.64
CA THR A 63 40.98 -26.04 -10.64
C THR A 63 41.94 -25.93 -9.45
N ALA A 64 42.30 -24.70 -9.07
CA ALA A 64 43.25 -24.46 -7.98
C ALA A 64 42.70 -24.83 -6.59
N HIS A 65 41.41 -25.16 -6.47
CA HIS A 65 40.77 -25.42 -5.19
C HIS A 65 40.18 -26.82 -5.08
N VAL A 66 40.23 -27.38 -3.87
CA VAL A 66 39.57 -28.61 -3.45
C VAL A 66 38.90 -28.32 -2.11
N ASP A 67 37.60 -28.60 -2.00
CA ASP A 67 36.78 -28.30 -0.82
C ASP A 67 36.95 -26.84 -0.32
N SER A 68 37.00 -25.90 -1.26
CA SER A 68 37.24 -24.45 -1.04
C SER A 68 38.65 -24.07 -0.54
N TYR A 69 39.57 -25.04 -0.44
CA TYR A 69 40.95 -24.79 -0.09
C TYR A 69 41.87 -24.81 -1.30
N ILE A 70 42.90 -23.95 -1.29
CA ILE A 70 43.95 -23.95 -2.30
C ILE A 70 44.72 -25.29 -2.23
N ASP A 71 44.76 -26.00 -3.35
CA ASP A 71 45.54 -27.22 -3.53
C ASP A 71 46.95 -26.87 -4.05
N GLU A 72 47.98 -27.24 -3.28
CA GLU A 72 49.39 -26.90 -3.54
C GLU A 72 49.84 -27.37 -4.94
N GLU A 73 49.59 -28.63 -5.28
CA GLU A 73 50.07 -29.24 -6.53
C GLU A 73 49.33 -28.68 -7.75
N LYS A 74 48.02 -28.48 -7.65
CA LYS A 74 47.23 -27.86 -8.73
C LYS A 74 47.60 -26.40 -8.93
N LEU A 75 47.84 -25.65 -7.85
CA LEU A 75 48.29 -24.26 -7.95
C LEU A 75 49.66 -24.16 -8.61
N ALA A 76 50.64 -24.98 -8.18
CA ALA A 76 51.98 -25.01 -8.78
C ALA A 76 51.90 -25.28 -10.29
N ARG A 77 51.16 -26.31 -10.72
CA ARG A 77 50.94 -26.63 -12.14
C ARG A 77 50.33 -25.47 -12.93
N LEU A 78 49.34 -24.77 -12.35
CA LEU A 78 48.74 -23.61 -13.00
C LEU A 78 49.74 -22.45 -13.12
N MET A 79 50.54 -22.21 -12.08
CA MET A 79 51.56 -21.17 -12.07
C MET A 79 52.67 -21.44 -13.10
N GLU A 80 53.14 -22.68 -13.23
CA GLU A 80 54.10 -23.09 -14.26
C GLU A 80 53.57 -22.95 -15.69
N ALA A 81 52.25 -23.05 -15.86
CA ALA A 81 51.59 -22.90 -17.16
C ALA A 81 51.40 -21.43 -17.57
N ILE A 82 51.18 -20.50 -16.63
CA ILE A 82 50.91 -19.08 -16.92
C ILE A 82 51.94 -18.44 -17.88
N PRO A 83 53.27 -18.58 -17.70
CA PRO A 83 54.24 -17.92 -18.56
C PRO A 83 54.07 -18.26 -20.05
N ARG A 84 53.68 -19.51 -20.34
CA ARG A 84 53.46 -20.02 -21.71
C ARG A 84 52.05 -19.74 -22.20
N ASP A 85 51.06 -20.11 -21.41
CA ASP A 85 49.65 -20.16 -21.84
C ASP A 85 48.94 -18.82 -21.66
N GLY A 86 49.53 -17.90 -20.90
CA GLY A 86 48.91 -16.67 -20.45
C GLY A 86 47.71 -16.91 -19.52
N GLY A 87 46.85 -15.90 -19.41
CA GLY A 87 45.66 -15.95 -18.56
C GLY A 87 45.92 -15.45 -17.14
N SER A 88 45.07 -15.88 -16.20
CA SER A 88 45.14 -15.45 -14.80
C SER A 88 44.67 -16.55 -13.86
N ILE A 89 45.20 -16.58 -12.65
CA ILE A 89 44.73 -17.39 -11.52
C ILE A 89 44.19 -16.42 -10.47
N VAL A 90 43.05 -16.75 -9.87
CA VAL A 90 42.39 -15.95 -8.84
C VAL A 90 42.24 -16.81 -7.60
N LEU A 91 42.74 -16.32 -6.47
CA LEU A 91 42.82 -17.08 -5.21
C LEU A 91 42.23 -16.24 -4.07
N PRO A 92 41.20 -16.73 -3.36
CA PRO A 92 40.90 -16.26 -2.00
C PRO A 92 41.85 -16.97 -1.03
N VAL A 93 42.68 -16.19 -0.33
CA VAL A 93 43.50 -16.69 0.78
C VAL A 93 42.70 -16.49 2.07
N SER A 94 41.79 -17.42 2.33
CA SER A 94 40.63 -17.25 3.21
C SER A 94 41.01 -16.95 4.66
N ALA A 95 41.93 -17.70 5.25
CA ALA A 95 42.37 -17.45 6.63
C ALA A 95 43.14 -16.12 6.81
N GLN A 96 43.58 -15.48 5.73
CA GLN A 96 44.23 -14.16 5.75
C GLN A 96 43.33 -13.04 5.20
N ASN A 97 42.05 -13.31 4.93
CA ASN A 97 41.10 -12.28 4.45
C ASN A 97 41.61 -11.49 3.21
N ALA A 98 42.28 -12.17 2.28
CA ALA A 98 42.84 -11.51 1.10
C ALA A 98 42.50 -12.23 -0.19
N GLY A 99 42.44 -11.47 -1.27
CA GLY A 99 42.36 -11.94 -2.64
C GLY A 99 43.70 -11.74 -3.32
N MET A 100 44.09 -12.70 -4.14
CA MET A 100 45.29 -12.63 -4.97
C MET A 100 44.95 -12.95 -6.42
N ILE A 101 45.47 -12.15 -7.35
CA ILE A 101 45.39 -12.38 -8.79
C ILE A 101 46.81 -12.53 -9.32
N ILE A 102 47.09 -13.67 -9.95
CA ILE A 102 48.37 -13.97 -10.58
C ILE A 102 48.14 -13.95 -12.09
N SER A 103 48.85 -13.10 -12.84
CA SER A 103 48.62 -12.98 -14.28
C SER A 103 49.88 -12.63 -15.06
N ARG A 104 49.95 -13.08 -16.32
CA ARG A 104 51.02 -12.68 -17.24
C ARG A 104 50.74 -11.29 -17.79
N VAL A 105 51.69 -10.37 -17.66
CA VAL A 105 51.59 -8.99 -18.14
C VAL A 105 52.77 -8.66 -19.05
N SER A 106 52.60 -7.65 -19.91
CA SER A 106 53.71 -7.02 -20.63
C SER A 106 54.19 -5.85 -19.78
N ALA A 107 55.42 -5.92 -19.25
CA ALA A 107 56.07 -4.78 -18.61
C ALA A 107 56.63 -3.85 -19.69
N LEU A 108 56.57 -2.53 -19.48
CA LEU A 108 56.95 -1.51 -20.45
C LEU A 108 58.44 -1.59 -20.86
N ASP A 109 59.30 -2.13 -19.99
CA ASP A 109 60.75 -1.94 -20.10
C ASP A 109 61.58 -3.24 -20.22
N THR A 110 61.00 -4.42 -19.93
CA THR A 110 61.77 -5.70 -19.81
C THR A 110 61.13 -6.94 -20.45
N GLY A 111 60.02 -6.79 -21.19
CA GLY A 111 59.31 -7.90 -21.82
C GLY A 111 58.12 -8.40 -21.01
N PHE A 112 57.93 -9.71 -20.87
CA PHE A 112 56.81 -10.27 -20.10
C PHE A 112 57.20 -10.55 -18.66
N ALA A 113 56.27 -10.30 -17.74
CA ALA A 113 56.41 -10.57 -16.30
C ALA A 113 55.18 -11.29 -15.75
N ILE A 114 55.34 -11.90 -14.59
CA ILE A 114 54.27 -12.48 -13.79
C ILE A 114 53.92 -11.49 -12.69
N ARG A 115 52.69 -10.96 -12.76
CA ARG A 115 52.15 -9.99 -11.83
C ARG A 115 51.34 -10.67 -10.75
N PHE A 116 51.65 -10.33 -9.51
CA PHE A 116 50.89 -10.68 -8.31
C PHE A 116 50.16 -9.43 -7.80
N GLU A 117 48.84 -9.46 -7.79
CA GLU A 117 48.00 -8.37 -7.29
C GLU A 117 47.27 -8.86 -6.03
N ALA A 118 47.42 -8.15 -4.91
CA ALA A 118 46.81 -8.54 -3.63
C ALA A 118 45.92 -7.42 -3.07
N PHE A 119 44.84 -7.81 -2.37
CA PHE A 119 43.90 -6.89 -1.73
C PHE A 119 43.06 -7.58 -0.65
N GLU A 120 42.56 -6.80 0.30
CA GLU A 120 41.64 -7.25 1.35
C GLU A 120 40.27 -7.64 0.77
N LEU A 121 39.63 -8.71 1.26
CA LEU A 121 38.30 -9.12 0.76
C LEU A 121 37.14 -8.64 1.64
N ALA A 122 37.23 -8.77 2.95
CA ALA A 122 36.17 -8.37 3.88
C ALA A 122 36.69 -7.32 4.87
N PRO A 123 35.95 -6.22 5.11
CA PRO A 123 36.33 -5.25 6.12
C PRO A 123 36.02 -5.75 7.53
N ILE A 124 36.79 -5.27 8.51
CA ILE A 124 36.51 -5.48 9.95
C ILE A 124 35.13 -4.92 10.34
N ASN A 125 34.52 -5.52 11.37
CA ASN A 125 33.19 -5.17 11.86
C ASN A 125 33.02 -3.68 12.15
N GLN A 126 34.01 -3.08 12.79
CA GLN A 126 34.00 -1.67 13.12
C GLN A 126 33.82 -0.80 11.87
N ALA A 127 34.52 -1.11 10.78
CA ALA A 127 34.39 -0.37 9.53
C ALA A 127 33.00 -0.54 8.91
N VAL A 128 32.36 -1.70 9.05
CA VAL A 128 30.98 -1.92 8.61
C VAL A 128 29.99 -1.09 9.43
N TYR A 129 30.07 -1.15 10.76
CA TYR A 129 29.14 -0.45 11.65
C TYR A 129 29.28 1.07 11.62
N GLN A 130 30.49 1.60 11.44
CA GLN A 130 30.75 3.05 11.41
C GLN A 130 30.39 3.69 10.07
N SER A 131 30.24 2.89 9.00
CA SER A 131 30.00 3.40 7.66
C SER A 131 28.58 3.91 7.47
N LYS A 132 28.45 5.22 7.23
CA LYS A 132 27.20 5.81 6.73
C LYS A 132 27.08 5.56 5.23
N GLY A 133 26.35 4.51 4.84
CA GLY A 133 26.00 4.24 3.44
C GLY A 133 26.78 3.11 2.76
N ARG A 134 27.83 3.42 2.00
CA ARG A 134 28.64 2.44 1.25
C ARG A 134 30.12 2.63 1.55
N LEU A 135 30.84 1.52 1.72
CA LEU A 135 32.28 1.51 1.89
C LEU A 135 32.97 1.69 0.54
N GLY A 136 33.68 2.81 0.36
CA GLY A 136 34.57 3.02 -0.79
C GLY A 136 35.87 2.24 -0.58
N ARG A 137 36.18 1.30 -1.48
CA ARG A 137 37.37 0.45 -1.41
C ARG A 137 38.08 0.43 -2.77
N SER A 138 39.41 0.46 -2.75
CA SER A 138 40.25 0.48 -3.95
C SER A 138 40.93 -0.87 -4.15
N PHE A 139 41.04 -1.32 -5.40
CA PHE A 139 41.60 -2.62 -5.76
C PHE A 139 42.47 -2.52 -7.02
N PRO A 140 43.61 -3.23 -7.10
CA PRO A 140 44.25 -3.98 -6.01
C PRO A 140 44.88 -3.02 -4.97
N GLY A 141 45.29 -3.57 -3.82
CA GLY A 141 45.97 -2.81 -2.75
C GLY A 141 47.49 -2.76 -2.94
N SER A 142 48.08 -3.81 -3.52
CA SER A 142 49.50 -3.90 -3.85
C SER A 142 49.71 -4.78 -5.08
N ALA A 143 50.76 -4.50 -5.86
CA ALA A 143 51.12 -5.31 -7.03
C ALA A 143 52.65 -5.47 -7.16
N ILE A 144 53.10 -6.65 -7.55
CA ILE A 144 54.51 -7.00 -7.75
C ILE A 144 54.68 -7.74 -9.07
N ASP A 145 55.70 -7.38 -9.84
CA ASP A 145 56.10 -8.06 -11.07
C ASP A 145 57.39 -8.85 -10.85
N ILE A 146 57.40 -10.11 -11.29
CA ILE A 146 58.58 -10.98 -11.34
C ILE A 146 58.82 -11.32 -12.81
N ASP A 147 60.04 -11.12 -13.32
CA ASP A 147 60.37 -11.48 -14.70
C ASP A 147 60.30 -13.01 -14.91
N ILE A 148 60.05 -13.45 -16.15
CA ILE A 148 59.85 -14.88 -16.45
C ILE A 148 61.08 -15.74 -16.07
N PRO A 149 62.33 -15.35 -16.37
CA PRO A 149 63.51 -16.09 -15.93
C PRO A 149 63.57 -16.31 -14.41
N THR A 150 63.40 -15.26 -13.61
CA THR A 150 63.38 -15.35 -12.14
C THR A 150 62.20 -16.21 -11.67
N PHE A 151 61.03 -16.06 -12.29
CA PHE A 151 59.86 -16.86 -11.96
C PHE A 151 60.05 -18.36 -12.26
N ALA A 152 60.88 -18.70 -13.25
CA ALA A 152 61.19 -20.06 -13.65
C ALA A 152 62.33 -20.69 -12.82
N GLU A 153 62.88 -19.98 -11.83
CA GLU A 153 63.89 -20.53 -10.94
C GLU A 153 63.37 -21.78 -10.20
N PRO A 154 64.14 -22.89 -10.20
CA PRO A 154 63.72 -24.13 -9.56
C PRO A 154 63.32 -23.92 -8.09
N GLY A 155 62.11 -24.37 -7.74
CA GLY A 155 61.59 -24.33 -6.38
C GLY A 155 60.88 -23.02 -5.98
N LEU A 156 60.97 -21.93 -6.76
CA LEU A 156 60.27 -20.68 -6.44
C LEU A 156 58.74 -20.86 -6.51
N VAL A 157 58.23 -21.45 -7.61
CA VAL A 157 56.80 -21.70 -7.79
C VAL A 157 56.26 -22.64 -6.71
N ASP A 158 56.97 -23.74 -6.40
CA ASP A 158 56.60 -24.67 -5.33
C ASP A 158 56.53 -23.97 -3.97
N THR A 159 57.50 -23.09 -3.68
CA THR A 159 57.55 -22.34 -2.43
C THR A 159 56.36 -21.39 -2.32
N ILE A 160 56.03 -20.66 -3.39
CA ILE A 160 54.88 -19.75 -3.41
C ILE A 160 53.57 -20.55 -3.26
N ALA A 161 53.41 -21.64 -4.01
CA ALA A 161 52.21 -22.47 -3.98
C ALA A 161 51.99 -23.10 -2.60
N ARG A 162 53.04 -23.69 -2.00
CA ARG A 162 53.01 -24.25 -0.64
C ARG A 162 52.65 -23.19 0.39
N THR A 163 53.23 -21.99 0.27
CA THR A 163 53.00 -20.90 1.21
C THR A 163 51.56 -20.40 1.13
N LEU A 164 51.04 -20.16 -0.08
CA LEU A 164 49.65 -19.72 -0.28
C LEU A 164 48.65 -20.80 0.15
N ALA A 165 48.91 -22.08 -0.15
CA ALA A 165 48.09 -23.20 0.32
C ALA A 165 48.03 -23.25 1.85
N LYS A 166 49.18 -23.12 2.53
CA LYS A 166 49.25 -23.07 3.99
C LYS A 166 48.52 -21.86 4.58
N MET A 167 48.74 -20.67 4.00
CA MET A 167 48.09 -19.42 4.45
C MET A 167 46.58 -19.42 4.23
N ASN A 168 46.05 -20.26 3.34
CA ASN A 168 44.62 -20.31 3.08
C ASN A 168 43.80 -20.93 4.23
N PHE A 169 44.35 -21.90 4.96
CA PHE A 169 43.67 -22.55 6.09
C PHE A 169 44.27 -22.22 7.46
N GLN A 170 45.56 -21.88 7.53
CA GLN A 170 46.21 -21.59 8.80
C GLN A 170 46.07 -20.11 9.18
N ALA A 171 45.31 -19.82 10.23
CA ALA A 171 45.23 -18.48 10.79
C ALA A 171 46.61 -18.01 11.32
N ALA A 172 46.94 -16.75 11.08
CA ALA A 172 48.19 -16.16 11.55
C ALA A 172 48.03 -15.57 12.97
N PRO A 173 48.93 -15.88 13.91
CA PRO A 173 48.90 -15.31 15.25
C PRO A 173 48.95 -13.77 15.22
N GLY A 174 48.12 -13.12 16.02
CA GLY A 174 48.09 -11.66 16.15
C GLY A 174 47.34 -10.91 15.04
N MET A 175 46.83 -11.61 14.02
CA MET A 175 46.05 -10.98 12.93
C MET A 175 44.55 -10.95 13.20
N GLN A 176 44.07 -11.63 14.25
CA GLN A 176 42.66 -11.55 14.64
C GLN A 176 42.43 -10.34 15.57
N PRO A 177 41.40 -9.51 15.30
CA PRO A 177 41.02 -8.44 16.22
C PRO A 177 40.75 -8.98 17.62
N GLN A 178 41.20 -8.27 18.65
CA GLN A 178 41.02 -8.70 20.05
C GLN A 178 39.93 -7.88 20.74
N VAL A 179 39.14 -8.55 21.56
CA VAL A 179 38.12 -7.94 22.41
C VAL A 179 38.39 -8.23 23.87
N ARG A 180 37.96 -7.30 24.73
CA ARG A 180 38.08 -7.47 26.18
C ARG A 180 36.92 -8.32 26.70
N LYS A 181 37.20 -9.56 27.10
CA LYS A 181 36.25 -10.48 27.75
C LYS A 181 36.74 -10.79 29.16
N ALA A 182 35.89 -10.61 30.17
CA ALA A 182 36.23 -10.89 31.59
C ALA A 182 37.60 -10.32 32.05
N LYS A 183 37.94 -9.10 31.58
CA LYS A 183 39.18 -8.36 31.82
C LYS A 183 40.44 -8.83 31.06
N SER A 184 40.43 -9.94 30.34
CA SER A 184 41.51 -10.36 29.43
C SER A 184 41.20 -9.97 27.98
N MET A 185 42.25 -9.78 27.17
CA MET A 185 42.12 -9.65 25.72
C MET A 185 42.06 -11.05 25.11
N VAL A 186 41.06 -11.29 24.27
CA VAL A 186 40.84 -12.57 23.60
C VAL A 186 40.52 -12.27 22.14
N ASP A 187 41.01 -13.11 21.24
CA ASP A 187 40.69 -13.03 19.81
C ASP A 187 39.17 -13.07 19.61
N GLU A 188 38.66 -12.12 18.84
CA GLU A 188 37.27 -12.05 18.44
C GLU A 188 37.07 -12.91 17.19
N ASP A 189 36.82 -14.19 17.41
CA ASP A 189 36.57 -15.20 16.38
C ASP A 189 35.37 -14.86 15.47
N ARG A 190 34.52 -13.91 15.87
CA ARG A 190 33.39 -13.42 15.06
C ARG A 190 33.76 -12.25 14.15
N ASP A 191 34.97 -11.68 14.22
CA ASP A 191 35.42 -10.62 13.31
C ASP A 191 36.24 -11.18 12.13
N THR A 192 36.57 -10.34 11.15
CA THR A 192 37.43 -10.72 10.02
C THR A 192 38.90 -10.55 10.40
N ALA A 193 39.74 -11.50 10.00
CA ALA A 193 41.19 -11.39 10.16
C ALA A 193 41.73 -10.14 9.44
N HIS A 194 42.70 -9.48 10.06
CA HIS A 194 43.45 -8.39 9.43
C HIS A 194 44.28 -8.97 8.27
N PRO A 195 44.27 -8.34 7.08
CA PRO A 195 44.92 -8.91 5.90
C PRO A 195 46.46 -8.85 5.92
N GLY A 196 47.06 -8.26 6.96
CA GLY A 196 48.48 -7.84 7.06
C GLY A 196 49.52 -8.90 6.67
N MET A 197 49.26 -10.19 6.91
CA MET A 197 50.18 -11.26 6.46
C MET A 197 50.40 -11.28 4.95
N ILE A 198 49.43 -10.82 4.17
CA ILE A 198 49.55 -10.83 2.72
C ILE A 198 50.48 -9.70 2.23
N PRO A 199 50.20 -8.41 2.51
CA PRO A 199 51.10 -7.33 2.12
C PRO A 199 52.46 -7.38 2.83
N GLU A 200 52.54 -7.83 4.10
CA GLU A 200 53.79 -7.78 4.87
C GLU A 200 54.69 -9.00 4.65
N PHE A 201 54.12 -10.21 4.54
CA PHE A 201 54.92 -11.44 4.40
C PHE A 201 55.03 -11.90 2.96
N ILE A 202 53.95 -12.36 2.31
CA ILE A 202 54.08 -12.94 0.96
C ILE A 202 54.44 -11.87 -0.09
N MET A 203 53.80 -10.69 -0.05
CA MET A 203 54.16 -9.61 -0.96
C MET A 203 55.56 -9.07 -0.63
N GLY A 204 55.95 -9.02 0.65
CA GLY A 204 57.34 -8.71 1.04
C GLY A 204 58.36 -9.68 0.44
N PHE A 205 58.06 -10.99 0.50
CA PHE A 205 58.87 -12.04 -0.11
C PHE A 205 58.95 -11.91 -1.64
N LEU A 206 57.81 -11.72 -2.31
CA LEU A 206 57.75 -11.54 -3.77
C LEU A 206 58.51 -10.28 -4.22
N ASN A 207 58.49 -9.22 -3.42
CA ASN A 207 59.21 -7.99 -3.72
C ASN A 207 60.74 -8.14 -3.58
N ALA A 208 61.21 -9.13 -2.81
CA ALA A 208 62.64 -9.43 -2.71
C ALA A 208 63.19 -10.12 -3.98
N VAL A 209 62.33 -10.83 -4.72
CA VAL A 209 62.66 -11.53 -5.98
C VAL A 209 62.05 -10.85 -7.22
N GLY A 210 61.49 -9.66 -7.05
CA GLY A 210 60.76 -8.95 -8.09
C GLY A 210 60.80 -7.44 -7.87
N GLN A 211 59.82 -6.74 -8.43
CA GLN A 211 59.71 -5.29 -8.31
C GLN A 211 58.25 -4.86 -8.10
N SER A 212 58.06 -3.85 -7.26
CA SER A 212 56.74 -3.23 -7.08
C SER A 212 56.22 -2.66 -8.41
N ALA A 213 54.99 -3.00 -8.75
CA ALA A 213 54.36 -2.60 -10.00
C ALA A 213 53.30 -1.51 -9.76
N HIS A 214 53.31 -0.46 -10.58
CA HIS A 214 52.22 0.51 -10.61
C HIS A 214 51.09 -0.03 -11.49
N VAL A 215 49.88 -0.10 -10.95
CA VAL A 215 48.71 -0.66 -11.64
C VAL A 215 47.51 0.27 -11.57
N ASP A 216 46.66 0.20 -12.60
CA ASP A 216 45.39 0.90 -12.59
C ASP A 216 44.49 0.31 -11.50
N THR A 217 44.02 1.18 -10.60
CA THR A 217 43.13 0.78 -9.51
C THR A 217 41.68 1.06 -9.87
N ILE A 218 40.79 0.16 -9.44
CA ILE A 218 39.36 0.34 -9.50
C ILE A 218 38.80 0.66 -8.11
N CYS A 219 37.89 1.62 -8.05
CA CYS A 219 37.14 1.93 -6.84
C CYS A 219 35.77 1.24 -6.86
N LYS A 220 35.39 0.62 -5.74
CA LYS A 220 34.06 0.03 -5.55
C LYS A 220 33.39 0.53 -4.29
N ASN A 221 32.13 0.90 -4.46
CA ASN A 221 31.18 1.11 -3.37
C ASN A 221 30.61 -0.24 -2.95
N THR A 222 31.19 -0.81 -1.89
CA THR A 222 30.78 -2.09 -1.30
C THR A 222 29.65 -1.89 -0.30
N ARG A 223 28.71 -2.84 -0.28
CA ARG A 223 27.63 -2.91 0.72
C ARG A 223 27.86 -4.20 1.48
N GLU A 224 28.30 -4.03 2.72
CA GLU A 224 28.58 -5.11 3.66
C GLU A 224 27.58 -5.04 4.81
N GLU A 225 27.18 -6.20 5.30
CA GLU A 225 26.28 -6.36 6.44
C GLU A 225 26.85 -7.45 7.35
N VAL A 226 26.73 -7.24 8.65
CA VAL A 226 27.14 -8.20 9.68
C VAL A 226 25.90 -8.46 10.53
N LEU A 227 25.24 -9.58 10.25
CA LEU A 227 23.92 -9.92 10.79
C LEU A 227 24.06 -11.08 11.76
N LEU A 228 23.58 -10.91 12.99
CA LEU A 228 23.69 -11.91 14.04
C LEU A 228 22.40 -11.94 14.87
N LEU A 229 21.70 -13.07 14.86
CA LEU A 229 20.56 -13.35 15.74
C LEU A 229 20.67 -14.79 16.24
N ASP A 230 20.73 -14.96 17.56
CA ASP A 230 20.71 -16.27 18.25
C ASP A 230 21.63 -17.35 17.65
N ALA A 231 22.83 -16.94 17.21
CA ALA A 231 23.81 -17.81 16.58
C ALA A 231 25.24 -17.58 17.10
N ARG A 232 26.15 -18.52 16.84
CA ARG A 232 27.58 -18.40 17.19
C ARG A 232 28.30 -17.39 16.29
N SER A 233 28.09 -17.51 14.98
CA SER A 233 28.81 -16.74 13.96
C SER A 233 27.84 -15.90 13.13
N PRO A 234 28.19 -14.64 12.83
CA PRO A 234 27.33 -13.76 12.06
C PRO A 234 27.27 -14.18 10.60
N TRP A 235 26.14 -13.92 9.94
CA TRP A 235 26.09 -13.93 8.50
C TRP A 235 26.86 -12.74 7.94
N ARG A 236 27.68 -13.00 6.92
CA ARG A 236 28.38 -12.00 6.12
C ARG A 236 28.21 -12.31 4.64
N ARG A 237 28.37 -11.28 3.82
CA ARG A 237 28.46 -11.49 2.39
C ARG A 237 29.75 -12.23 2.04
N SER A 238 29.66 -13.25 1.18
CA SER A 238 30.81 -14.07 0.81
C SER A 238 31.95 -13.22 0.21
N PRO A 239 33.18 -13.29 0.77
CA PRO A 239 34.38 -12.64 0.24
C PRO A 239 34.69 -13.03 -1.22
N VAL A 240 34.35 -14.27 -1.58
CA VAL A 240 34.53 -14.85 -2.93
C VAL A 240 33.74 -14.08 -3.97
N TRP A 241 32.53 -13.61 -3.63
CA TRP A 241 31.72 -12.82 -4.57
C TRP A 241 32.35 -11.46 -4.87
N LEU A 242 32.97 -10.81 -3.87
CA LEU A 242 33.73 -9.59 -4.11
C LEU A 242 34.94 -9.87 -5.00
N LEU A 243 35.70 -10.93 -4.68
CA LEU A 243 36.87 -11.36 -5.44
C LEU A 243 36.54 -11.58 -6.92
N LEU A 244 35.51 -12.37 -7.23
CA LEU A 244 35.04 -12.60 -8.60
C LEU A 244 34.69 -11.28 -9.30
N ARG A 245 33.94 -10.40 -8.62
CA ARG A 245 33.58 -9.11 -9.19
C ARG A 245 34.80 -8.23 -9.46
N VAL A 246 35.81 -8.24 -8.58
CA VAL A 246 37.04 -7.44 -8.72
C VAL A 246 37.89 -7.99 -9.85
N ALA A 247 38.17 -9.29 -9.85
CA ALA A 247 38.92 -9.95 -10.91
C ALA A 247 38.28 -9.76 -12.28
N LEU A 248 36.95 -9.95 -12.40
CA LEU A 248 36.24 -9.72 -13.66
C LEU A 248 36.30 -8.27 -14.12
N GLN A 249 36.22 -7.29 -13.21
CA GLN A 249 36.30 -5.87 -13.59
C GLN A 249 37.72 -5.46 -14.00
N LEU A 250 38.76 -6.05 -13.40
CA LEU A 250 40.15 -5.81 -13.78
C LEU A 250 40.52 -6.47 -15.11
N LYS A 251 39.90 -7.62 -15.45
CA LYS A 251 40.24 -8.39 -16.66
C LYS A 251 39.26 -8.20 -17.82
N LEU A 252 38.10 -7.56 -17.62
CA LEU A 252 37.14 -7.22 -18.67
C LEU A 252 37.08 -5.71 -18.90
N PRO A 253 36.88 -5.25 -20.16
CA PRO A 253 36.54 -3.85 -20.43
C PRO A 253 35.29 -3.41 -19.66
N CYS A 254 35.25 -2.14 -19.24
CA CYS A 254 34.22 -1.58 -18.36
C CYS A 254 32.78 -1.89 -18.84
N ASP A 255 32.51 -1.72 -20.14
CA ASP A 255 31.18 -1.97 -20.70
C ASP A 255 30.83 -3.46 -20.69
N ILE A 256 31.78 -4.32 -21.08
CA ILE A 256 31.61 -5.78 -21.07
C ILE A 256 31.40 -6.29 -19.64
N TYR A 257 32.13 -5.75 -18.66
CA TYR A 257 31.94 -6.09 -17.25
C TYR A 257 30.52 -5.74 -16.79
N LYS A 258 30.06 -4.51 -17.04
CA LYS A 258 28.72 -4.07 -16.59
C LYS A 258 27.61 -4.89 -17.28
N GLU A 259 27.79 -5.19 -18.56
CA GLU A 259 26.89 -6.04 -19.34
C GLU A 259 26.86 -7.48 -18.78
N PHE A 260 28.03 -8.08 -18.54
CA PHE A 260 28.14 -9.41 -17.94
C PHE A 260 27.50 -9.48 -16.55
N MET A 261 27.68 -8.44 -15.72
CA MET A 261 27.03 -8.38 -14.40
C MET A 261 25.50 -8.35 -14.50
N ALA A 262 24.92 -7.72 -15.52
CA ALA A 262 23.47 -7.78 -15.76
C ALA A 262 23.06 -9.16 -16.29
N PHE A 263 23.89 -9.77 -17.15
CA PHE A 263 23.68 -11.10 -17.70
C PHE A 263 23.64 -12.17 -16.61
N ILE A 264 24.68 -12.31 -15.77
CA ILE A 264 24.73 -13.33 -14.71
C ILE A 264 23.55 -13.21 -13.74
N MET A 265 23.17 -11.99 -13.36
CA MET A 265 22.02 -11.77 -12.50
C MET A 265 20.72 -12.17 -13.21
N SER A 266 20.59 -11.91 -14.51
CA SER A 266 19.43 -12.35 -15.30
C SER A 266 19.37 -13.87 -15.41
N SER A 267 20.50 -14.55 -15.60
CA SER A 267 20.59 -16.01 -15.62
C SER A 267 20.13 -16.62 -14.30
N ILE A 268 20.50 -16.03 -13.17
CA ILE A 268 20.05 -16.49 -11.84
C ILE A 268 18.53 -16.33 -11.69
N ILE A 269 17.94 -15.22 -12.17
CA ILE A 269 16.47 -15.02 -12.13
C ILE A 269 15.75 -16.05 -13.01
N ASN A 270 16.34 -16.46 -14.13
CA ASN A 270 15.77 -17.43 -15.05
C ASN A 270 15.97 -18.89 -14.63
N ASP A 271 16.68 -19.13 -13.53
CA ASP A 271 16.83 -20.48 -12.98
C ASP A 271 15.47 -21.02 -12.50
N HIS A 272 15.24 -22.32 -12.67
CA HIS A 272 14.01 -22.97 -12.25
C HIS A 272 13.79 -22.85 -10.73
N ASP A 273 14.84 -22.84 -9.92
CA ASP A 273 14.74 -22.69 -8.48
C ASP A 273 14.29 -21.28 -8.06
N CYS A 274 14.35 -20.28 -8.96
CA CYS A 274 13.84 -18.92 -8.71
C CYS A 274 12.35 -18.91 -8.35
N GLN A 275 11.56 -19.78 -9.00
CA GLN A 275 10.11 -19.87 -8.77
C GLN A 275 9.74 -20.34 -7.35
N LYS A 276 10.69 -20.99 -6.66
CA LYS A 276 10.50 -21.49 -5.29
C LYS A 276 10.79 -20.42 -4.23
N LEU A 277 11.24 -19.23 -4.63
CA LEU A 277 11.42 -18.07 -3.75
C LEU A 277 10.10 -17.31 -3.55
N SER A 278 9.99 -16.56 -2.45
CA SER A 278 8.84 -15.68 -2.21
C SER A 278 8.70 -14.63 -3.32
N SER A 279 7.48 -14.14 -3.54
CA SER A 279 7.18 -13.05 -4.48
C SER A 279 8.07 -11.82 -4.21
N ASP A 280 8.25 -11.45 -2.94
CA ASP A 280 9.01 -10.26 -2.55
C ASP A 280 10.49 -10.38 -2.90
N MET A 281 11.06 -11.57 -2.70
CA MET A 281 12.44 -11.86 -3.09
C MET A 281 12.60 -11.79 -4.61
N ARG A 282 11.71 -12.44 -5.36
CA ARG A 282 11.73 -12.40 -6.83
C ARG A 282 11.61 -10.97 -7.34
N PHE A 283 10.69 -10.19 -6.79
CA PHE A 283 10.50 -8.78 -7.14
C PHE A 283 11.77 -7.97 -6.85
N SER A 284 12.37 -8.11 -5.68
CA SER A 284 13.61 -7.41 -5.32
C SER A 284 14.76 -7.74 -6.28
N MET A 285 14.90 -9.02 -6.64
CA MET A 285 15.88 -9.49 -7.62
C MET A 285 15.64 -8.85 -8.99
N MET A 286 14.39 -8.91 -9.48
CA MET A 286 13.98 -8.33 -10.76
C MET A 286 14.20 -6.81 -10.80
N ALA A 287 13.81 -6.08 -9.76
CA ALA A 287 14.01 -4.64 -9.65
C ALA A 287 15.50 -4.26 -9.67
N LYS A 288 16.38 -5.10 -9.11
CA LYS A 288 17.83 -4.88 -9.14
C LYS A 288 18.40 -5.08 -10.55
N VAL A 289 17.93 -6.09 -11.28
CA VAL A 289 18.35 -6.33 -12.67
C VAL A 289 17.80 -5.25 -13.60
N ALA A 290 16.50 -4.91 -13.49
CA ALA A 290 15.86 -3.87 -14.29
C ALA A 290 16.61 -2.52 -14.16
N ARG A 291 16.96 -2.12 -12.92
CA ARG A 291 17.76 -0.91 -12.68
C ARG A 291 19.15 -0.97 -13.32
N ARG A 292 19.81 -2.13 -13.35
CA ARG A 292 21.11 -2.29 -14.00
C ARG A 292 21.00 -2.19 -15.52
N VAL A 293 20.01 -2.84 -16.12
CA VAL A 293 19.73 -2.76 -17.56
C VAL A 293 19.38 -1.34 -17.98
N TYR A 294 18.57 -0.64 -17.18
CA TYR A 294 18.26 0.77 -17.42
C TYR A 294 19.52 1.65 -17.42
N LYS A 295 20.42 1.47 -16.44
CA LYS A 295 21.71 2.18 -16.36
C LYS A 295 22.69 1.84 -17.50
N LEU A 296 22.53 0.69 -18.15
CA LEU A 296 23.29 0.33 -19.35
C LEU A 296 22.74 1.01 -20.61
N ALA A 297 21.41 1.21 -20.67
CA ALA A 297 20.74 1.83 -21.82
C ALA A 297 20.79 3.36 -21.83
N THR A 298 21.06 3.99 -20.68
CA THR A 298 21.21 5.43 -20.53
C THR A 298 22.70 5.79 -20.46
N PRO A 299 23.26 6.54 -21.42
CA PRO A 299 24.59 7.09 -21.26
C PRO A 299 24.59 7.98 -20.02
N SER A 300 25.51 7.75 -19.09
CA SER A 300 25.66 8.58 -17.90
C SER A 300 25.92 10.03 -18.30
N LEU A 301 25.00 10.93 -17.94
CA LEU A 301 25.29 12.36 -17.78
C LEU A 301 26.31 12.49 -16.64
N SER A 302 27.59 12.56 -16.99
CA SER A 302 28.65 13.04 -16.10
C SER A 302 29.42 14.13 -16.86
N PRO A 303 29.68 15.30 -16.23
CA PRO A 303 30.39 16.38 -16.89
C PRO A 303 31.89 16.08 -16.88
N GLY A 304 32.47 15.91 -18.06
CA GLY A 304 33.91 15.74 -18.23
C GLY A 304 34.24 14.74 -19.34
N ASN A 305 34.85 15.25 -20.41
CA ASN A 305 35.37 14.53 -21.57
C ASN A 305 34.33 14.05 -22.59
N ALA A 306 33.62 15.01 -23.17
CA ALA A 306 33.17 14.88 -24.55
C ALA A 306 34.41 14.79 -25.44
N HIS A 307 34.71 13.65 -26.04
CA HIS A 307 35.38 13.51 -27.35
C HIS A 307 34.89 12.20 -28.00
N SER A 308 34.10 12.38 -29.06
CA SER A 308 33.80 11.48 -30.19
C SER A 308 33.93 9.96 -30.01
N ARG A 309 32.78 9.30 -29.90
CA ARG A 309 32.33 8.22 -30.80
C ARG A 309 30.91 7.83 -30.39
N GLN A 310 29.91 8.18 -31.22
CA GLN A 310 28.64 7.45 -31.19
C GLN A 310 28.92 6.00 -31.65
N PRO A 311 28.31 4.99 -31.01
CA PRO A 311 28.01 3.77 -31.74
C PRO A 311 26.54 3.33 -31.61
N PRO A 312 26.09 2.48 -32.55
CA PRO A 312 24.69 2.14 -32.78
C PRO A 312 24.24 1.09 -31.75
N PHE A 313 23.87 1.52 -30.54
CA PHE A 313 23.58 0.60 -29.44
C PHE A 313 22.10 0.14 -29.38
N ARG A 314 21.16 0.87 -30.01
CA ARG A 314 19.72 0.58 -29.92
C ARG A 314 19.23 -0.61 -30.77
N SER A 315 19.93 -1.00 -31.84
CA SER A 315 19.39 -1.95 -32.83
C SER A 315 19.97 -3.37 -32.76
N ARG A 316 21.04 -3.61 -32.00
CA ARG A 316 21.78 -4.89 -32.08
C ARG A 316 21.48 -5.92 -30.98
N TRP A 317 20.90 -5.50 -29.85
CA TRP A 317 20.66 -6.38 -28.68
C TRP A 317 19.20 -6.77 -28.43
N LEU A 318 18.23 -6.10 -29.07
CA LEU A 318 16.80 -6.44 -29.04
C LEU A 318 16.43 -7.72 -29.81
N HIS A 319 17.43 -8.46 -30.32
CA HIS A 319 17.21 -9.58 -31.25
C HIS A 319 17.93 -10.90 -30.91
N ARG A 320 18.60 -11.04 -29.75
CA ARG A 320 19.38 -12.27 -29.47
C ARG A 320 19.37 -12.81 -28.04
N LEU A 321 18.30 -12.56 -27.29
CA LEU A 321 18.10 -13.23 -26.00
C LEU A 321 16.69 -13.81 -25.97
N PRO A 322 16.39 -14.98 -26.57
CA PRO A 322 15.02 -15.48 -26.70
C PRO A 322 14.24 -15.55 -25.37
N ALA A 323 14.92 -15.78 -24.24
CA ALA A 323 14.31 -15.75 -22.90
C ALA A 323 14.07 -14.33 -22.38
N LEU A 324 15.01 -13.38 -22.58
CA LEU A 324 14.81 -11.97 -22.26
C LEU A 324 13.83 -11.31 -23.22
N ASP A 325 13.81 -11.68 -24.50
CA ASP A 325 12.86 -11.27 -25.53
C ASP A 325 11.50 -11.90 -25.26
N LYS A 326 11.39 -13.15 -24.80
CA LYS A 326 10.10 -13.71 -24.32
C LYS A 326 9.65 -12.98 -23.07
N TYR A 327 10.56 -12.60 -22.17
CA TYR A 327 10.24 -11.84 -20.97
C TYR A 327 9.90 -10.35 -21.27
N VAL A 328 10.59 -9.69 -22.19
CA VAL A 328 10.42 -8.29 -22.60
C VAL A 328 9.28 -8.13 -23.60
N LYS A 329 9.11 -9.08 -24.54
CA LYS A 329 7.89 -9.17 -25.35
C LYS A 329 6.71 -9.59 -24.50
N SER A 330 6.88 -10.42 -23.47
CA SER A 330 5.82 -10.53 -22.48
C SER A 330 5.71 -9.27 -21.64
N ILE A 331 6.71 -8.41 -21.45
CA ILE A 331 6.48 -7.06 -20.84
C ILE A 331 5.61 -6.19 -21.75
N SER A 332 5.83 -6.18 -23.07
CA SER A 332 5.02 -5.39 -24.02
C SER A 332 3.70 -6.06 -24.46
N ALA A 333 3.57 -7.38 -24.29
CA ALA A 333 2.31 -8.13 -24.43
C ALA A 333 1.59 -8.34 -23.08
N ARG A 334 2.24 -8.02 -21.96
CA ARG A 334 1.60 -7.83 -20.65
C ARG A 334 0.91 -6.50 -20.74
N GLU A 335 -0.36 -6.46 -20.37
CA GLU A 335 -1.03 -5.22 -20.02
C GLU A 335 -0.40 -4.66 -18.73
N SER A 336 0.88 -4.26 -18.73
CA SER A 336 1.34 -3.28 -17.76
C SER A 336 0.65 -1.98 -18.17
N ALA A 337 -0.20 -1.46 -17.32
CA ALA A 337 -0.90 -0.20 -17.56
C ALA A 337 0.13 0.90 -17.91
N ILE A 338 0.28 1.23 -19.19
CA ILE A 338 0.98 2.46 -19.60
C ILE A 338 0.04 3.60 -19.23
N PHE A 339 0.24 4.19 -18.05
CA PHE A 339 -0.61 5.26 -17.54
C PHE A 339 -0.45 6.50 -18.41
N GLN A 340 -1.54 6.97 -19.04
CA GLN A 340 -1.55 8.26 -19.70
C GLN A 340 -1.85 9.37 -18.68
N PRO A 341 -1.21 10.55 -18.78
CA PRO A 341 -1.40 11.66 -17.83
C PRO A 341 -2.84 12.17 -17.68
N SER A 342 -3.66 12.07 -18.73
CA SER A 342 -4.95 12.77 -18.86
C SER A 342 -6.20 11.93 -18.56
N VAL A 343 -6.07 10.64 -18.24
CA VAL A 343 -7.22 9.74 -18.07
C VAL A 343 -7.20 9.14 -16.67
N LEU A 344 -8.24 9.41 -15.87
CA LEU A 344 -8.49 8.69 -14.62
C LEU A 344 -8.83 7.25 -14.97
N ARG A 345 -7.90 6.32 -14.76
CA ARG A 345 -8.18 4.91 -15.08
C ARG A 345 -9.09 4.30 -14.02
N TYR A 346 -10.10 3.59 -14.51
CA TYR A 346 -10.74 2.50 -13.79
C TYR A 346 -9.65 1.48 -13.42
N LEU A 347 -9.49 1.14 -12.13
CA LEU A 347 -8.76 -0.05 -11.68
C LEU A 347 -9.65 -1.26 -12.03
N PRO A 348 -9.47 -1.97 -13.17
CA PRO A 348 -10.30 -3.12 -13.46
C PRO A 348 -9.87 -4.25 -12.53
N GLY A 349 -10.82 -5.09 -12.11
CA GLY A 349 -10.58 -6.19 -11.19
C GLY A 349 -9.26 -6.91 -11.46
N ILE A 350 -8.31 -6.75 -10.53
CA ILE A 350 -6.99 -7.41 -10.55
C ILE A 350 -7.11 -8.93 -10.23
N ASP A 351 -8.32 -9.49 -10.36
CA ASP A 351 -8.57 -10.93 -10.29
C ASP A 351 -8.21 -11.69 -11.59
N SER A 352 -7.88 -11.01 -12.69
CA SER A 352 -7.51 -11.72 -13.93
C SER A 352 -6.12 -12.39 -13.86
N HIS A 353 -5.18 -11.84 -13.08
CA HIS A 353 -3.88 -12.47 -12.79
C HIS A 353 -3.30 -12.01 -11.44
N ARG A 354 -3.46 -12.82 -10.38
CA ARG A 354 -2.98 -12.56 -9.01
C ARG A 354 -1.49 -12.20 -8.89
N ASP A 355 -0.68 -12.51 -9.91
CA ASP A 355 0.78 -12.33 -9.90
C ASP A 355 1.25 -10.87 -10.15
N TYR A 356 0.38 -9.93 -10.51
CA TYR A 356 0.76 -8.55 -10.89
C TYR A 356 0.16 -7.42 -10.03
N THR A 357 -0.47 -7.75 -8.90
CA THR A 357 -1.15 -6.77 -8.03
C THR A 357 -0.20 -5.70 -7.50
N ILE A 358 0.94 -6.08 -6.93
CA ILE A 358 1.89 -5.14 -6.30
C ILE A 358 2.53 -4.19 -7.33
N PRO A 359 3.03 -4.66 -8.50
CA PRO A 359 3.53 -3.75 -9.54
C PRO A 359 2.48 -2.75 -10.05
N ASN A 360 1.22 -3.17 -10.16
CA ASN A 360 0.14 -2.29 -10.60
C ASN A 360 -0.18 -1.22 -9.54
N LEU A 361 -0.17 -1.58 -8.26
CA LEU A 361 -0.32 -0.63 -7.16
C LEU A 361 0.82 0.41 -7.17
N LEU A 362 2.08 -0.02 -7.29
CA LEU A 362 3.23 0.89 -7.33
C LEU A 362 3.16 1.87 -8.52
N ALA A 363 2.76 1.36 -9.69
CA ALA A 363 2.66 2.19 -10.88
C ALA A 363 1.47 3.17 -10.79
N PHE A 364 0.37 2.76 -10.16
CA PHE A 364 -0.75 3.64 -9.82
C PHE A 364 -0.35 4.73 -8.81
N GLU A 365 0.33 4.38 -7.73
CA GLU A 365 0.84 5.33 -6.72
C GLU A 365 1.79 6.35 -7.35
N THR A 366 2.68 5.88 -8.22
CA THR A 366 3.57 6.75 -8.99
C THR A 366 2.77 7.72 -9.88
N TRP A 367 1.70 7.25 -10.53
CA TRP A 367 0.84 8.09 -11.34
C TRP A 367 0.10 9.14 -10.51
N VAL A 368 -0.48 8.75 -9.36
CA VAL A 368 -1.17 9.68 -8.45
C VAL A 368 -0.20 10.77 -8.00
N ALA A 369 0.98 10.40 -7.52
CA ALA A 369 1.99 11.35 -7.04
C ALA A 369 2.44 12.36 -8.12
N THR A 370 2.32 12.02 -9.40
CA THR A 370 2.83 12.84 -10.51
C THR A 370 1.75 13.58 -11.29
N HIS A 371 0.52 13.07 -11.37
CA HIS A 371 -0.50 13.58 -12.31
C HIS A 371 -1.83 13.97 -11.66
N ILE A 372 -2.12 13.59 -10.41
CA ILE A 372 -3.47 13.78 -9.83
C ILE A 372 -3.87 15.26 -9.74
N ASN A 373 -2.93 16.15 -9.42
CA ASN A 373 -3.20 17.57 -9.30
C ASN A 373 -3.59 18.17 -10.66
N GLN A 374 -2.82 17.86 -11.70
CA GLN A 374 -3.11 18.27 -13.08
C GLN A 374 -4.47 17.73 -13.54
N TRP A 375 -4.75 16.46 -13.24
CA TRP A 375 -6.04 15.85 -13.56
C TRP A 375 -7.18 16.59 -12.86
N SER A 376 -7.07 16.86 -11.55
CA SER A 376 -8.11 17.55 -10.80
C SER A 376 -8.36 18.97 -11.31
N ASP A 377 -7.32 19.68 -11.75
CA ASP A 377 -7.47 21.02 -12.32
C ASP A 377 -8.19 21.03 -13.67
N LEU A 378 -7.95 20.01 -14.50
CA LEU A 378 -8.62 19.84 -15.79
C LEU A 378 -10.09 19.43 -15.64
N HIS A 379 -10.39 18.61 -14.63
CA HIS A 379 -11.70 17.96 -14.45
C HIS A 379 -12.55 18.54 -13.31
N LYS A 380 -12.11 19.60 -12.63
CA LYS A 380 -12.87 20.22 -11.51
C LYS A 380 -14.27 20.71 -11.86
N SER A 381 -14.55 20.96 -13.15
CA SER A 381 -15.87 21.36 -13.64
C SER A 381 -16.76 20.17 -14.02
N ASP A 382 -16.22 18.95 -14.05
CA ASP A 382 -16.96 17.76 -14.46
C ASP A 382 -17.87 17.28 -13.32
N ALA A 383 -19.16 17.12 -13.62
CA ALA A 383 -20.16 16.75 -12.61
C ALA A 383 -19.90 15.38 -11.97
N ASN A 384 -19.22 14.46 -12.65
CA ASN A 384 -18.91 13.11 -12.19
C ASN A 384 -17.47 12.93 -11.66
N ALA A 385 -16.66 14.00 -11.57
CA ALA A 385 -15.28 13.88 -11.08
C ALA A 385 -15.22 13.33 -9.64
N CYS A 386 -16.13 13.77 -8.76
CA CYS A 386 -16.16 13.30 -7.38
C CYS A 386 -16.55 11.82 -7.26
N GLU A 387 -17.45 11.33 -8.11
CA GLU A 387 -17.80 9.90 -8.19
C GLU A 387 -16.59 9.07 -8.61
N GLN A 388 -15.95 9.44 -9.73
CA GLN A 388 -14.81 8.71 -10.26
C GLN A 388 -13.65 8.64 -9.25
N LEU A 389 -13.39 9.73 -8.54
CA LEU A 389 -12.37 9.79 -7.49
C LEU A 389 -12.76 8.97 -6.25
N TYR A 390 -14.02 9.02 -5.82
CA TYR A 390 -14.46 8.26 -4.65
C TYR A 390 -14.37 6.75 -4.90
N ASP A 391 -14.90 6.28 -6.04
CA ASP A 391 -14.79 4.86 -6.40
C ASP A 391 -13.33 4.42 -6.52
N LEU A 392 -12.45 5.32 -6.99
CA LEU A 392 -11.02 5.03 -7.11
C LEU A 392 -10.37 4.91 -5.72
N ILE A 393 -10.71 5.80 -4.78
CA ILE A 393 -10.26 5.74 -3.39
C ILE A 393 -10.66 4.41 -2.74
N GLU A 394 -11.93 4.01 -2.86
CA GLU A 394 -12.43 2.77 -2.24
C GLU A 394 -11.74 1.54 -2.81
N ARG A 395 -11.67 1.43 -4.15
CA ARG A 395 -11.02 0.30 -4.82
C ARG A 395 -9.53 0.23 -4.52
N TYR A 396 -8.82 1.35 -4.56
CA TYR A 396 -7.40 1.39 -4.25
C TYR A 396 -7.14 1.03 -2.79
N HIS A 397 -7.87 1.64 -1.85
CA HIS A 397 -7.69 1.39 -0.42
C HIS A 397 -7.91 -0.08 -0.07
N ASP A 398 -9.02 -0.69 -0.52
CA ASP A 398 -9.29 -2.12 -0.27
C ASP A 398 -8.19 -3.02 -0.85
N LEU A 399 -7.76 -2.75 -2.09
CA LEU A 399 -6.73 -3.56 -2.74
C LEU A 399 -5.36 -3.41 -2.06
N ALA A 400 -4.93 -2.16 -1.84
CA ALA A 400 -3.64 -1.86 -1.23
C ALA A 400 -3.58 -2.40 0.21
N LEU A 401 -4.63 -2.25 1.00
CA LEU A 401 -4.69 -2.77 2.37
C LEU A 401 -4.50 -4.29 2.42
N ARG A 402 -5.12 -5.04 1.49
CA ARG A 402 -4.96 -6.50 1.40
C ARG A 402 -3.54 -6.92 1.05
N GLN A 403 -2.84 -6.15 0.21
CA GLN A 403 -1.48 -6.49 -0.24
C GLN A 403 -0.39 -5.99 0.70
N TYR A 404 -0.58 -4.85 1.34
CA TYR A 404 0.43 -4.18 2.16
C TYR A 404 0.32 -4.51 3.64
N LEU A 405 -0.66 -5.33 4.04
CA LEU A 405 -0.81 -5.77 5.43
C LEU A 405 0.50 -6.39 5.95
N GLY A 406 1.03 -5.83 7.04
CA GLY A 406 2.30 -6.26 7.64
C GLY A 406 3.53 -5.49 7.15
N ASN A 407 3.38 -4.59 6.17
CA ASN A 407 4.44 -3.67 5.75
C ASN A 407 4.06 -2.20 6.08
N PRO A 408 4.62 -1.62 7.17
CA PRO A 408 4.24 -0.29 7.61
C PRO A 408 4.69 0.83 6.65
N GLU A 409 5.76 0.64 5.86
CA GLU A 409 6.17 1.60 4.83
C GLU A 409 5.17 1.62 3.67
N ALA A 410 4.80 0.44 3.16
CA ALA A 410 3.82 0.35 2.06
C ALA A 410 2.42 0.83 2.49
N LEU A 411 2.00 0.56 3.73
CA LEU A 411 0.78 1.13 4.30
C LEU A 411 0.87 2.66 4.42
N SER A 412 2.04 3.21 4.73
CA SER A 412 2.24 4.65 4.80
C SER A 412 2.07 5.32 3.42
N VAL A 413 2.61 4.70 2.36
CA VAL A 413 2.40 5.14 0.97
C VAL A 413 0.93 5.01 0.56
N CYS A 414 0.24 3.96 1.00
CA CYS A 414 -1.19 3.80 0.76
C CYS A 414 -2.02 4.95 1.34
N TYR A 415 -1.81 5.27 2.62
CA TYR A 415 -2.51 6.39 3.25
C TYR A 415 -2.18 7.73 2.61
N LEU A 416 -0.91 7.95 2.25
CA LEU A 416 -0.49 9.15 1.53
C LEU A 416 -1.20 9.29 0.16
N THR A 417 -1.32 8.18 -0.58
CA THR A 417 -1.98 8.13 -1.89
C THR A 417 -3.48 8.38 -1.78
N VAL A 418 -4.15 7.80 -0.78
CA VAL A 418 -5.56 8.07 -0.48
C VAL A 418 -5.79 9.55 -0.17
N LEU A 419 -4.88 10.20 0.56
CA LEU A 419 -4.98 11.62 0.89
C LEU A 419 -4.80 12.52 -0.35
N GLU A 420 -3.90 12.19 -1.27
CA GLU A 420 -3.74 12.90 -2.55
C GLU A 420 -5.01 12.81 -3.41
N LEU A 421 -5.58 11.60 -3.56
CA LEU A 421 -6.85 11.41 -4.27
C LEU A 421 -7.99 12.17 -3.59
N TRP A 422 -8.05 12.14 -2.27
CA TRP A 422 -9.10 12.83 -1.53
C TRP A 422 -8.95 14.36 -1.62
N LYS A 423 -7.73 14.89 -1.59
CA LYS A 423 -7.46 16.31 -1.86
C LYS A 423 -8.03 16.73 -3.23
N ALA A 424 -7.74 15.95 -4.28
CA ALA A 424 -8.29 16.20 -5.62
C ALA A 424 -9.83 16.21 -5.62
N LEU A 425 -10.45 15.29 -4.87
CA LEU A 425 -11.90 15.21 -4.74
C LEU A 425 -12.45 16.48 -4.07
N VAL A 426 -11.82 16.93 -2.98
CA VAL A 426 -12.19 18.18 -2.29
C VAL A 426 -12.03 19.40 -3.22
N VAL A 427 -11.00 19.45 -4.06
CA VAL A 427 -10.84 20.51 -5.07
C VAL A 427 -12.02 20.52 -6.05
N CYS A 428 -12.37 19.38 -6.65
CA CYS A 428 -13.52 19.28 -7.56
C CYS A 428 -14.84 19.68 -6.85
N ALA A 429 -15.11 19.12 -5.68
CA ALA A 429 -16.35 19.37 -4.94
C ALA A 429 -16.52 20.85 -4.57
N THR A 430 -15.43 21.51 -4.15
CA THR A 430 -15.47 22.94 -3.77
C THR A 430 -15.47 23.89 -4.96
N HIS A 431 -15.02 23.44 -6.13
CA HIS A 431 -15.23 24.17 -7.38
C HIS A 431 -16.70 24.14 -7.81
N LEU A 432 -17.33 22.96 -7.77
CA LEU A 432 -18.74 22.79 -8.14
C LEU A 432 -19.71 23.43 -7.13
N TYR A 433 -19.38 23.34 -5.84
CA TYR A 433 -20.21 23.88 -4.75
C TYR A 433 -19.36 24.74 -3.81
N PRO A 434 -19.16 26.04 -4.13
CA PRO A 434 -18.32 26.93 -3.35
C PRO A 434 -18.67 27.03 -1.86
N LEU A 435 -19.95 26.85 -1.48
CA LEU A 435 -20.38 26.79 -0.08
C LEU A 435 -19.59 25.77 0.75
N LEU A 436 -19.12 24.66 0.16
CA LEU A 436 -18.36 23.64 0.86
C LEU A 436 -17.05 24.17 1.46
N ALA A 437 -16.50 25.27 0.93
CA ALA A 437 -15.28 25.89 1.47
C ALA A 437 -15.49 26.55 2.84
N ASP A 438 -16.73 26.88 3.20
CA ASP A 438 -17.05 27.54 4.47
C ASP A 438 -16.98 26.59 5.67
N TYR A 439 -17.06 25.28 5.43
CA TYR A 439 -17.17 24.26 6.48
C TYR A 439 -15.84 23.56 6.73
N ARG A 440 -15.51 23.40 8.01
CA ARG A 440 -14.38 22.60 8.46
C ARG A 440 -14.58 21.13 8.10
N LEU A 441 -13.50 20.44 7.81
CA LEU A 441 -13.49 18.99 7.54
C LEU A 441 -13.27 18.20 8.84
N ASP A 442 -12.70 18.85 9.86
CA ASP A 442 -12.23 18.24 11.11
C ASP A 442 -11.28 17.05 10.85
N LEU A 443 -10.46 17.19 9.80
CA LEU A 443 -9.39 16.25 9.47
C LEU A 443 -8.06 16.78 10.04
N SER A 444 -7.67 16.28 11.21
CA SER A 444 -6.35 16.58 11.77
C SER A 444 -5.28 15.76 11.05
N MET A 445 -4.28 16.42 10.47
CA MET A 445 -3.12 15.75 9.86
C MET A 445 -2.12 15.21 10.88
N ALA A 446 -2.39 15.30 12.19
CA ALA A 446 -1.48 14.83 13.23
C ALA A 446 -1.14 13.34 13.13
N PHE A 447 -2.05 12.50 12.60
CA PHE A 447 -1.77 11.08 12.38
C PHE A 447 -0.66 10.86 11.34
N ALA A 448 -0.46 11.81 10.43
CA ALA A 448 0.49 11.69 9.34
C ALA A 448 1.96 11.74 9.82
N GLN A 449 2.20 12.22 11.04
CA GLN A 449 3.50 12.14 11.71
C GLN A 449 3.97 10.71 11.95
N ASN A 450 3.05 9.74 11.93
CA ASN A 450 3.36 8.32 12.09
C ASN A 450 3.66 7.61 10.76
N LEU A 451 3.59 8.30 9.62
CA LEU A 451 3.87 7.71 8.31
C LEU A 451 5.38 7.49 8.12
N LEU A 452 5.74 6.29 7.66
CA LEU A 452 7.12 5.93 7.32
C LEU A 452 7.37 6.26 5.84
N LEU A 453 7.94 7.43 5.58
CA LEU A 453 8.19 7.97 4.23
C LEU A 453 9.69 8.08 3.95
N PRO A 454 10.34 7.02 3.41
CA PRO A 454 11.80 6.99 3.24
C PRO A 454 12.32 7.85 2.09
N SER A 455 11.47 8.31 1.16
CA SER A 455 11.89 9.16 0.04
C SER A 455 11.57 10.64 0.24
N GLU A 456 12.43 11.49 -0.32
CA GLU A 456 12.23 12.94 -0.35
C GLU A 456 10.92 13.32 -1.05
N ALA A 457 10.57 12.63 -2.14
CA ALA A 457 9.34 12.90 -2.89
C ALA A 457 8.08 12.64 -2.06
N GLU A 458 8.05 11.54 -1.29
CA GLU A 458 6.93 11.23 -0.38
C GLU A 458 6.81 12.27 0.74
N MET A 459 7.93 12.69 1.33
CA MET A 459 7.95 13.74 2.37
C MET A 459 7.47 15.09 1.83
N GLN A 460 7.88 15.46 0.61
CA GLN A 460 7.39 16.67 -0.07
C GLN A 460 5.88 16.60 -0.35
N CYS A 461 5.38 15.43 -0.76
CA CYS A 461 3.96 15.19 -0.97
C CYS A 461 3.17 15.36 0.34
N LEU A 462 3.65 14.79 1.45
CA LEU A 462 3.01 14.97 2.75
C LEU A 462 2.99 16.46 3.17
N MET A 463 4.11 17.18 3.03
CA MET A 463 4.19 18.61 3.34
C MET A 463 3.16 19.42 2.52
N ALA A 464 2.97 19.09 1.25
CA ALA A 464 1.97 19.74 0.40
C ALA A 464 0.53 19.47 0.87
N LEU A 465 0.22 18.23 1.29
CA LEU A 465 -1.08 17.86 1.86
C LEU A 465 -1.36 18.57 3.17
N GLU A 466 -0.40 18.58 4.09
CA GLU A 466 -0.50 19.30 5.37
C GLU A 466 -0.76 20.79 5.16
N THR A 467 -0.03 21.40 4.22
CA THR A 467 -0.21 22.81 3.85
C THR A 467 -1.61 23.05 3.30
N TYR A 468 -2.09 22.19 2.40
CA TYR A 468 -3.41 22.32 1.79
C TYR A 468 -4.53 22.23 2.84
N PHE A 469 -4.56 21.16 3.65
CA PHE A 469 -5.63 20.96 4.63
C PHE A 469 -5.59 21.97 5.76
N THR A 470 -4.40 22.37 6.23
CA THR A 470 -4.27 23.45 7.23
C THR A 470 -4.77 24.77 6.68
N THR A 471 -4.39 25.13 5.46
CA THR A 471 -4.86 26.37 4.81
C THR A 471 -6.38 26.37 4.65
N ARG A 472 -6.95 25.23 4.27
CA ARG A 472 -8.39 25.06 4.11
C ARG A 472 -9.13 25.17 5.45
N GLU A 473 -8.67 24.47 6.48
CA GLU A 473 -9.24 24.53 7.83
C GLU A 473 -9.22 25.95 8.40
N ASN A 474 -8.16 26.72 8.14
CA ASN A 474 -8.04 28.11 8.58
C ASN A 474 -8.97 29.09 7.83
N ARG A 475 -9.40 28.75 6.61
CA ARG A 475 -10.34 29.57 5.82
C ARG A 475 -11.80 29.27 6.14
N ALA A 476 -12.08 28.05 6.60
CA ALA A 476 -13.42 27.64 7.00
C ALA A 476 -13.84 28.33 8.31
N HIS A 477 -15.09 28.79 8.37
CA HIS A 477 -15.64 29.52 9.52
C HIS A 477 -16.83 28.80 10.17
N LEU A 478 -17.33 27.72 9.56
CA LEU A 478 -18.42 26.90 10.08
C LEU A 478 -17.89 25.52 10.55
N PRO A 479 -18.38 24.97 11.68
CA PRO A 479 -18.01 23.64 12.14
C PRO A 479 -18.37 22.51 11.16
N SER A 480 -17.60 21.42 11.18
CA SER A 480 -17.85 20.24 10.33
C SER A 480 -19.22 19.60 10.56
N ALA A 481 -19.75 19.68 11.79
CA ALA A 481 -21.09 19.20 12.12
C ALA A 481 -22.16 19.78 11.17
N ARG A 482 -22.02 21.03 10.73
CA ARG A 482 -23.00 21.74 9.89
C ARG A 482 -22.99 21.31 8.42
N CYS A 483 -21.98 20.58 7.94
CA CYS A 483 -22.00 19.97 6.60
C CYS A 483 -22.20 18.45 6.65
N SER A 484 -22.21 17.84 7.84
CA SER A 484 -22.24 16.39 8.01
C SER A 484 -23.53 15.86 8.65
N TYR A 485 -23.98 16.41 9.79
CA TYR A 485 -25.10 15.82 10.54
C TYR A 485 -25.99 16.79 11.34
N ALA A 486 -25.55 18.04 11.58
CA ALA A 486 -26.36 19.02 12.29
C ALA A 486 -27.36 19.68 11.34
N ILE A 487 -28.65 19.62 11.69
CA ILE A 487 -29.72 20.31 10.96
C ILE A 487 -29.96 21.66 11.63
N THR A 488 -29.32 22.70 11.10
CA THR A 488 -29.38 24.08 11.60
C THR A 488 -29.60 25.05 10.44
N ALA A 489 -29.97 26.30 10.72
CA ALA A 489 -30.22 27.29 9.66
C ALA A 489 -29.00 27.55 8.75
N ASP A 490 -27.80 27.31 9.26
CA ASP A 490 -26.52 27.51 8.59
C ASP A 490 -25.84 26.20 8.17
N CYS A 491 -26.57 25.08 8.18
CA CYS A 491 -26.08 23.81 7.64
C CYS A 491 -26.06 23.82 6.10
N PHE A 492 -25.23 22.97 5.51
CA PHE A 492 -25.03 22.95 4.04
C PHE A 492 -26.34 22.72 3.30
N SER A 493 -27.15 21.74 3.74
CA SER A 493 -28.43 21.40 3.10
C SER A 493 -29.41 22.57 3.08
N VAL A 494 -29.50 23.35 4.16
CA VAL A 494 -30.39 24.51 4.28
C VAL A 494 -29.86 25.69 3.47
N ARG A 495 -28.56 26.01 3.58
CA ARG A 495 -27.96 27.10 2.80
C ARG A 495 -28.00 26.82 1.30
N TYR A 496 -27.81 25.56 0.89
CA TYR A 496 -27.96 25.15 -0.50
C TYR A 496 -29.42 25.31 -0.96
N PHE A 497 -30.39 24.82 -0.19
CA PHE A 497 -31.81 25.04 -0.49
C PHE A 497 -32.15 26.53 -0.70
N ASP A 498 -31.61 27.41 0.15
CA ASP A 498 -31.90 28.84 0.07
C ASP A 498 -31.25 29.54 -1.13
N GLN A 499 -30.13 29.02 -1.64
CA GLN A 499 -29.41 29.61 -2.78
C GLN A 499 -29.85 29.06 -4.14
N TYR A 500 -30.39 27.84 -4.20
CA TYR A 500 -30.70 27.16 -5.45
C TYR A 500 -32.22 26.94 -5.62
N PRO A 501 -32.89 27.63 -6.58
CA PRO A 501 -34.35 27.65 -6.70
C PRO A 501 -35.02 26.29 -6.96
N ASP A 502 -34.33 25.33 -7.57
CA ASP A 502 -34.92 24.04 -7.97
C ASP A 502 -35.51 23.26 -6.78
N LEU A 503 -34.89 23.37 -5.60
CA LEU A 503 -35.39 22.73 -4.39
C LEU A 503 -36.59 23.48 -3.78
N GLN A 504 -36.68 24.79 -3.99
CA GLN A 504 -37.83 25.60 -3.53
C GLN A 504 -39.07 25.24 -4.34
N VAL A 505 -38.92 25.09 -5.66
CA VAL A 505 -39.97 24.60 -6.55
C VAL A 505 -40.42 23.18 -6.17
N LEU A 506 -39.47 22.31 -5.77
CA LEU A 506 -39.80 20.97 -5.29
C LEU A 506 -40.60 21.02 -3.98
N LEU A 507 -40.22 21.87 -3.03
CA LEU A 507 -40.98 22.07 -1.79
C LEU A 507 -42.40 22.53 -2.10
N GLU A 508 -42.57 23.56 -2.92
CA GLU A 508 -43.89 24.08 -3.31
C GLU A 508 -44.74 22.98 -3.97
N LYS A 509 -44.16 22.19 -4.88
CA LYS A 509 -44.86 21.06 -5.50
C LYS A 509 -45.36 20.04 -4.48
N ILE A 510 -44.54 19.70 -3.48
CA ILE A 510 -44.91 18.76 -2.42
C ILE A 510 -46.03 19.35 -1.56
N GLU A 511 -45.93 20.64 -1.19
CA GLU A 511 -46.94 21.32 -0.37
C GLU A 511 -48.28 21.44 -1.09
N VAL A 512 -48.29 21.77 -2.39
CA VAL A 512 -49.51 21.84 -3.20
C VAL A 512 -50.18 20.47 -3.28
N GLN A 513 -49.41 19.40 -3.56
CA GLN A 513 -49.97 18.04 -3.59
C GLN A 513 -50.49 17.62 -2.21
N ALA A 514 -49.74 17.88 -1.14
CA ALA A 514 -50.14 17.56 0.22
C ALA A 514 -51.42 18.33 0.64
N ALA A 515 -51.56 19.59 0.22
CA ALA A 515 -52.76 20.39 0.46
C ALA A 515 -53.99 19.82 -0.27
N GLN A 516 -53.83 19.36 -1.52
CA GLN A 516 -54.89 18.70 -2.28
C GLN A 516 -55.31 17.38 -1.63
N GLU A 517 -54.35 16.54 -1.23
CA GLU A 517 -54.61 15.27 -0.54
C GLU A 517 -55.32 15.50 0.81
N LYS A 518 -54.92 16.53 1.56
CA LYS A 518 -55.58 16.95 2.80
C LYS A 518 -57.02 17.42 2.55
N ALA A 519 -57.25 18.24 1.53
CA ALA A 519 -58.59 18.73 1.18
C ALA A 519 -59.53 17.58 0.79
N ALA A 520 -59.07 16.67 -0.09
CA ALA A 520 -59.82 15.47 -0.46
C ALA A 520 -60.16 14.59 0.76
N LYS A 521 -59.26 14.50 1.74
CA LYS A 521 -59.52 13.76 2.98
C LYS A 521 -60.56 14.41 3.87
N LEU A 522 -60.60 15.74 3.93
CA LEU A 522 -61.63 16.47 4.67
C LEU A 522 -63.01 16.33 4.01
N GLU A 523 -63.08 16.31 2.67
CA GLU A 523 -64.31 16.02 1.94
C GLU A 523 -64.80 14.58 2.19
N GLU A 524 -63.89 13.60 2.18
CA GLU A 524 -64.20 12.22 2.54
C GLU A 524 -64.76 12.13 3.98
N LEU A 525 -64.15 12.83 4.93
CA LEU A 525 -64.61 12.91 6.31
C LEU A 525 -66.00 13.53 6.42
N ALA A 526 -66.26 14.64 5.72
CA ALA A 526 -67.56 15.28 5.71
C ALA A 526 -68.64 14.34 5.16
N ARG A 527 -68.36 13.65 4.03
CA ARG A 527 -69.26 12.65 3.45
C ARG A 527 -69.57 11.51 4.42
N LEU A 528 -68.55 10.96 5.07
CA LEU A 528 -68.72 9.85 6.02
C LEU A 528 -69.45 10.30 7.30
N LYS A 529 -69.27 11.55 7.75
CA LYS A 529 -70.05 12.13 8.85
C LYS A 529 -71.52 12.29 8.50
N SER A 530 -71.84 12.83 7.33
CA SER A 530 -73.23 12.94 6.85
C SER A 530 -73.90 11.56 6.77
N GLU A 531 -73.18 10.55 6.27
CA GLU A 531 -73.70 9.18 6.22
C GLU A 531 -73.89 8.57 7.62
N TYR A 532 -72.95 8.81 8.54
CA TYR A 532 -73.08 8.39 9.93
C TYR A 532 -74.31 9.02 10.59
N GLU A 533 -74.51 10.33 10.43
CA GLU A 533 -75.68 11.05 10.94
C GLU A 533 -76.97 10.52 10.33
N ARG A 534 -77.00 10.28 9.01
CA ARG A 534 -78.14 9.69 8.31
C ARG A 534 -78.50 8.31 8.88
N LEU A 535 -77.51 7.43 9.05
CA LEU A 535 -77.72 6.09 9.65
C LEU A 535 -78.18 6.17 11.11
N MET A 536 -77.64 7.12 11.88
CA MET A 536 -78.04 7.31 13.27
C MET A 536 -79.46 7.89 13.40
N THR A 537 -79.89 8.75 12.48
CA THR A 537 -81.27 9.22 12.38
C THR A 537 -82.21 8.06 12.04
N LEU A 538 -81.90 7.28 11.00
CA LEU A 538 -82.67 6.07 10.66
C LEU A 538 -82.73 5.07 11.83
N HIS A 539 -81.64 4.91 12.59
CA HIS A 539 -81.63 4.08 13.79
C HIS A 539 -82.56 4.61 14.89
N ARG A 540 -82.65 5.94 15.08
CA ARG A 540 -83.57 6.54 16.07
C ARG A 540 -85.03 6.38 15.65
N ASP A 541 -85.31 6.52 14.36
CA ASP A 541 -86.67 6.54 13.80
C ASP A 541 -87.24 5.13 13.52
N THR A 542 -86.41 4.09 13.58
CA THR A 542 -86.82 2.70 13.38
C THR A 542 -86.95 1.96 14.73
N PHE A 543 -87.94 1.09 14.87
CA PHE A 543 -88.12 0.23 16.06
C PHE A 543 -87.46 -1.14 15.89
N CYS A 544 -87.10 -1.79 17.00
CA CYS A 544 -86.60 -3.17 16.95
C CYS A 544 -87.72 -4.11 16.48
N GLN A 545 -87.39 -5.04 15.60
CA GLN A 545 -88.31 -6.04 15.08
C GLN A 545 -88.15 -7.31 15.90
N TYR A 546 -89.27 -7.80 16.43
CA TYR A 546 -89.34 -9.05 17.16
C TYR A 546 -90.23 -10.01 16.37
N TYR A 547 -89.91 -11.29 16.46
CA TYR A 547 -90.76 -12.35 15.94
C TYR A 547 -91.12 -13.29 17.08
N GLU A 548 -92.31 -13.86 16.96
CA GLU A 548 -92.80 -14.82 17.92
C GLU A 548 -92.12 -16.16 17.67
N TYR A 549 -91.37 -16.64 18.65
CA TYR A 549 -90.72 -17.95 18.63
C TYR A 549 -91.45 -18.89 19.57
N VAL A 550 -91.90 -20.01 19.05
CA VAL A 550 -92.52 -21.07 19.85
C VAL A 550 -91.40 -21.85 20.54
N SER A 551 -91.28 -21.69 21.85
CA SER A 551 -90.28 -22.39 22.67
C SER A 551 -90.74 -23.80 23.04
N GLU A 552 -92.03 -23.97 23.29
CA GLU A 552 -92.70 -25.26 23.50
C GLU A 552 -94.05 -25.26 22.80
N GLU A 553 -94.31 -26.24 21.94
CA GLU A 553 -95.59 -26.40 21.25
C GLU A 553 -96.67 -26.92 22.21
N ALA A 554 -97.93 -26.58 21.93
CA ALA A 554 -99.06 -27.06 22.73
C ALA A 554 -99.10 -28.60 22.72
N ASN A 555 -99.22 -29.20 23.91
CA ASN A 555 -99.28 -30.65 24.09
C ASN A 555 -100.40 -31.02 25.08
N GLU A 556 -100.65 -32.32 25.30
CA GLU A 556 -101.76 -32.81 26.14
C GLU A 556 -101.77 -32.26 27.58
N TRP A 557 -100.62 -31.84 28.12
CA TRP A 557 -100.48 -31.31 29.47
C TRP A 557 -100.43 -29.77 29.51
N MET A 558 -100.28 -29.12 28.35
CA MET A 558 -100.20 -27.67 28.23
C MET A 558 -100.94 -27.21 26.95
N PRO A 559 -102.23 -26.83 27.05
CA PRO A 559 -103.10 -26.62 25.88
C PRO A 559 -102.81 -25.34 25.09
N GLN A 560 -101.85 -24.52 25.51
CA GLN A 560 -101.39 -23.32 24.81
C GLN A 560 -99.87 -23.39 24.64
N ALA A 561 -99.39 -23.10 23.43
CA ALA A 561 -97.95 -23.06 23.12
C ALA A 561 -97.27 -21.91 23.91
N VAL A 562 -96.08 -22.16 24.46
CA VAL A 562 -95.30 -21.11 25.12
C VAL A 562 -94.52 -20.36 24.06
N THR A 563 -95.01 -19.18 23.71
CA THR A 563 -94.34 -18.28 22.79
C THR A 563 -93.49 -17.26 23.56
N GLU A 564 -92.29 -17.02 23.05
CA GLU A 564 -91.43 -15.93 23.51
C GLU A 564 -91.11 -14.98 22.36
N GLN A 565 -91.01 -13.68 22.66
CA GLN A 565 -90.62 -12.67 21.68
C GLN A 565 -89.10 -12.69 21.53
N ARG A 566 -88.60 -13.20 20.40
CA ARG A 566 -87.18 -13.15 20.07
C ARG A 566 -86.87 -11.98 19.14
N HIS A 567 -85.76 -11.30 19.41
CA HIS A 567 -85.29 -10.21 18.55
C HIS A 567 -84.86 -10.76 17.19
N SER A 568 -85.33 -10.13 16.09
CA SER A 568 -84.97 -10.56 14.74
C SER A 568 -83.47 -10.44 14.49
N TYR A 569 -82.86 -11.49 13.93
CA TYR A 569 -81.45 -11.47 13.52
C TYR A 569 -81.20 -10.52 12.33
N SER A 570 -82.24 -10.18 11.57
CA SER A 570 -82.22 -9.23 10.45
C SER A 570 -82.82 -7.87 10.82
N CYS A 571 -82.87 -7.52 12.11
CA CYS A 571 -83.46 -6.26 12.55
C CYS A 571 -82.76 -5.05 11.94
N GLN A 572 -83.51 -4.31 11.11
CA GLN A 572 -83.04 -3.14 10.38
C GLN A 572 -82.53 -2.00 11.30
N LYS A 573 -83.16 -1.80 12.47
CA LYS A 573 -82.67 -0.84 13.48
C LYS A 573 -81.26 -1.18 13.94
N CYS A 574 -81.01 -2.45 14.28
CA CYS A 574 -79.72 -2.93 14.75
C CYS A 574 -78.69 -2.96 13.60
N GLU A 575 -79.13 -3.25 12.37
CA GLU A 575 -78.30 -3.16 11.17
C GLU A 575 -77.80 -1.73 10.91
N TYR A 576 -78.65 -0.69 11.04
CA TYR A 576 -78.22 0.70 10.89
C TYR A 576 -77.17 1.11 11.94
N LYS A 577 -77.35 0.70 13.19
CA LYS A 577 -76.37 0.92 14.26
C LYS A 577 -75.05 0.20 13.95
N SER A 578 -75.13 -1.03 13.46
CA SER A 578 -73.95 -1.82 13.06
C SER A 578 -73.21 -1.20 11.88
N LYS A 579 -73.93 -0.77 10.83
CA LYS A 579 -73.38 -0.04 9.68
C LYS A 579 -72.73 1.27 10.10
N ALA A 580 -73.38 2.07 10.96
CA ALA A 580 -72.83 3.31 11.49
C ALA A 580 -71.56 3.07 12.32
N ALA A 581 -71.55 2.04 13.18
CA ALA A 581 -70.38 1.65 13.96
C ALA A 581 -69.24 1.08 13.08
N GLY A 582 -69.57 0.54 11.91
CA GLY A 582 -68.61 0.06 10.91
C GLY A 582 -67.98 1.16 10.06
N LEU A 583 -68.52 2.38 10.06
CA LEU A 583 -67.93 3.49 9.31
C LEU A 583 -66.61 3.93 9.93
N LYS A 584 -65.56 3.86 9.12
CA LYS A 584 -64.19 4.15 9.49
C LYS A 584 -63.53 5.02 8.44
N ILE A 585 -62.53 5.78 8.87
CA ILE A 585 -61.70 6.62 8.00
C ILE A 585 -60.24 6.45 8.38
N ASP A 586 -59.37 6.37 7.38
CA ASP A 586 -57.94 6.40 7.59
C ASP A 586 -57.43 7.82 7.86
N ILE A 587 -56.39 7.95 8.67
CA ILE A 587 -55.76 9.25 8.92
C ILE A 587 -54.93 9.69 7.71
N HIS A 588 -54.87 11.00 7.50
CA HIS A 588 -53.94 11.66 6.59
C HIS A 588 -52.88 12.37 7.42
N GLU A 589 -51.62 12.05 7.19
CA GLU A 589 -50.50 12.68 7.87
C GLU A 589 -49.71 13.52 6.86
N TRP A 590 -49.47 14.78 7.20
CA TRP A 590 -48.70 15.71 6.38
C TRP A 590 -47.31 15.14 6.10
N PRO A 591 -46.80 15.19 4.85
CA PRO A 591 -45.60 14.46 4.48
C PRO A 591 -44.31 15.06 5.05
N LEU A 592 -44.25 16.38 5.22
CA LEU A 592 -43.03 17.08 5.64
C LEU A 592 -43.02 17.38 7.16
N PRO A 593 -41.83 17.47 7.80
CA PRO A 593 -41.72 17.89 9.20
C PRO A 593 -42.31 19.28 9.47
N VAL A 594 -42.63 19.58 10.73
CA VAL A 594 -43.22 20.89 11.11
C VAL A 594 -42.18 22.02 11.05
N SER A 595 -40.92 21.75 11.41
CA SER A 595 -39.86 22.75 11.42
C SER A 595 -39.41 23.10 10.00
N THR A 596 -39.43 24.38 9.63
CA THR A 596 -38.96 24.87 8.32
C THR A 596 -37.51 24.44 8.03
N THR A 597 -36.63 24.44 9.02
CA THR A 597 -35.24 23.98 8.86
C THR A 597 -35.19 22.49 8.48
N ASN A 598 -36.01 21.66 9.15
CA ASN A 598 -36.09 20.23 8.84
C ASN A 598 -36.74 19.98 7.47
N GLN A 599 -37.74 20.78 7.09
CA GLN A 599 -38.34 20.70 5.75
C GLN A 599 -37.29 20.92 4.67
N LYS A 600 -36.52 22.02 4.77
CA LYS A 600 -35.44 22.34 3.82
C LYS A 600 -34.40 21.21 3.74
N ALA A 601 -33.97 20.67 4.89
CA ALA A 601 -33.03 19.55 4.93
C ALA A 601 -33.60 18.27 4.30
N VAL A 602 -34.87 17.93 4.57
CA VAL A 602 -35.55 16.78 3.95
C VAL A 602 -35.65 16.95 2.44
N VAL A 603 -36.03 18.14 1.95
CA VAL A 603 -36.12 18.43 0.52
C VAL A 603 -34.76 18.37 -0.16
N PHE A 604 -33.71 18.89 0.48
CA PHE A 604 -32.35 18.73 0.00
C PHE A 604 -31.95 17.26 -0.09
N GLU A 605 -32.19 16.44 0.94
CA GLU A 605 -31.80 15.01 0.92
C GLU A 605 -32.65 14.14 -0.01
N MET A 606 -33.82 14.61 -0.44
CA MET A 606 -34.56 13.99 -1.55
C MET A 606 -33.82 14.13 -2.88
N ARG A 607 -33.16 15.27 -3.13
CA ARG A 607 -32.41 15.55 -4.37
C ARG A 607 -31.06 16.23 -4.13
N PRO A 608 -30.14 15.63 -3.37
CA PRO A 608 -28.87 16.24 -3.07
C PRO A 608 -28.03 16.30 -4.35
N PRO A 609 -27.17 17.32 -4.49
CA PRO A 609 -26.33 17.46 -5.67
C PRO A 609 -25.40 16.25 -5.82
N PHE A 610 -25.25 15.76 -7.05
CA PHE A 610 -24.58 14.49 -7.33
C PHE A 610 -23.15 14.42 -6.76
N SER A 611 -22.29 15.38 -7.09
CA SER A 611 -20.91 15.44 -6.59
C SER A 611 -20.82 15.65 -5.07
N PHE A 612 -21.84 16.25 -4.44
CA PHE A 612 -21.87 16.44 -2.99
C PHE A 612 -22.05 15.10 -2.25
N ILE A 613 -22.83 14.16 -2.81
CA ILE A 613 -23.03 12.83 -2.23
C ILE A 613 -21.68 12.12 -2.08
N HIS A 614 -20.93 12.01 -3.18
CA HIS A 614 -19.62 11.35 -3.18
C HIS A 614 -18.60 12.08 -2.31
N TRP A 615 -18.64 13.41 -2.26
CA TRP A 615 -17.81 14.19 -1.32
C TRP A 615 -18.12 13.83 0.14
N ARG A 616 -19.39 13.83 0.54
CA ARG A 616 -19.80 13.52 1.91
C ARG A 616 -19.44 12.09 2.29
N ASP A 617 -19.78 11.14 1.43
CA ASP A 617 -19.54 9.72 1.67
C ASP A 617 -18.03 9.42 1.73
N SER A 618 -17.22 10.06 0.86
CA SER A 618 -15.76 9.95 0.90
C SER A 618 -15.12 10.50 2.18
N LEU A 619 -15.65 11.60 2.75
CA LEU A 619 -15.15 12.15 4.01
C LEU A 619 -15.42 11.17 5.17
N VAL A 620 -16.61 10.57 5.20
CA VAL A 620 -16.95 9.56 6.22
C VAL A 620 -16.11 8.30 6.02
N PHE A 621 -15.93 7.84 4.78
CA PHE A 621 -15.05 6.71 4.45
C PHE A 621 -13.61 6.95 4.90
N LEU A 622 -13.03 8.12 4.57
CA LEU A 622 -11.69 8.47 4.99
C LEU A 622 -11.56 8.41 6.52
N ARG A 623 -12.51 9.00 7.25
CA ARG A 623 -12.42 9.06 8.72
C ARG A 623 -12.63 7.69 9.38
N ILE A 624 -13.63 6.93 8.94
CA ILE A 624 -14.00 5.66 9.59
C ILE A 624 -13.19 4.49 9.03
N ASN A 625 -13.17 4.31 7.72
CA ASN A 625 -12.59 3.13 7.07
C ASN A 625 -11.06 3.22 6.95
N VAL A 626 -10.52 4.42 6.69
CA VAL A 626 -9.06 4.62 6.53
C VAL A 626 -8.41 4.97 7.87
N LEU A 627 -8.93 5.99 8.55
CA LEU A 627 -8.36 6.50 9.81
C LEU A 627 -8.90 5.83 11.07
N GLN A 628 -9.84 4.88 10.94
CA GLN A 628 -10.35 4.08 12.06
C GLN A 628 -10.93 4.95 13.19
N ALA A 629 -11.56 6.08 12.84
CA ALA A 629 -12.30 6.92 13.76
C ALA A 629 -13.67 6.30 14.08
N GLU A 630 -14.20 6.62 15.25
CA GLU A 630 -15.51 6.15 15.71
C GLU A 630 -16.43 7.32 16.04
N TYR A 631 -17.73 7.12 15.88
CA TYR A 631 -18.74 8.09 16.28
C TYR A 631 -18.76 8.23 17.80
N THR A 632 -18.51 9.43 18.30
CA THR A 632 -18.48 9.78 19.73
C THR A 632 -19.78 9.44 20.47
N MET A 633 -20.91 9.52 19.78
CA MET A 633 -22.23 9.19 20.29
C MET A 633 -22.96 8.26 19.35
N GLY A 634 -22.25 7.29 18.72
CA GLY A 634 -22.78 6.37 17.73
C GLY A 634 -23.93 5.49 18.24
N MET A 635 -25.12 6.07 18.38
CA MET A 635 -26.31 5.38 18.82
C MET A 635 -26.89 4.60 17.66
N ARG A 636 -27.08 3.30 17.87
CA ARG A 636 -27.85 2.45 16.95
C ARG A 636 -29.31 2.87 16.99
N ALA A 637 -29.94 2.87 15.82
CA ALA A 637 -31.35 3.18 15.71
C ALA A 637 -32.23 2.10 16.35
N ARG A 638 -33.19 2.50 17.18
CA ARG A 638 -34.17 1.61 17.83
C ARG A 638 -35.25 1.13 16.86
N ALA A 639 -35.56 1.96 15.87
CA ALA A 639 -36.50 1.69 14.79
C ALA A 639 -36.00 2.39 13.53
N GLN A 640 -36.39 1.87 12.36
CA GLN A 640 -35.89 2.35 11.08
C GLN A 640 -37.04 2.78 10.17
N HIS A 641 -37.17 4.09 9.97
CA HIS A 641 -38.03 4.69 8.96
C HIS A 641 -37.20 5.61 8.05
N PRO A 642 -36.46 5.05 7.06
CA PRO A 642 -35.63 5.83 6.15
C PRO A 642 -36.46 6.71 5.21
N LEU A 643 -35.97 7.91 4.92
CA LEU A 643 -36.59 8.81 3.95
C LEU A 643 -36.74 8.18 2.55
N SER A 644 -35.79 7.30 2.17
CA SER A 644 -35.83 6.57 0.90
C SER A 644 -37.02 5.61 0.75
N THR A 645 -37.65 5.22 1.86
CA THR A 645 -38.80 4.30 1.89
C THR A 645 -40.10 4.98 2.31
N ASP A 646 -40.09 6.29 2.53
CA ASP A 646 -41.28 7.05 2.87
C ASP A 646 -42.24 7.10 1.66
N GLU A 647 -43.37 6.40 1.72
CA GLU A 647 -44.32 6.29 0.60
C GLU A 647 -44.85 7.64 0.08
N LYS A 648 -44.85 8.68 0.92
CA LYS A 648 -45.33 10.01 0.56
C LYS A 648 -44.24 10.83 -0.12
N LEU A 649 -43.00 10.68 0.32
CA LEU A 649 -41.86 11.50 -0.14
C LEU A 649 -40.97 10.80 -1.18
N ALA A 650 -40.84 9.48 -1.15
CA ALA A 650 -39.94 8.70 -2.01
C ALA A 650 -40.22 8.90 -3.50
N ARG A 651 -41.48 9.18 -3.88
CA ARG A 651 -41.88 9.49 -5.26
C ARG A 651 -41.23 10.76 -5.83
N PHE A 652 -40.74 11.64 -4.97
CA PHE A 652 -40.10 12.90 -5.34
C PHE A 652 -38.57 12.82 -5.35
N ALA A 653 -38.00 11.81 -4.68
CA ALA A 653 -36.57 11.62 -4.53
C ALA A 653 -35.90 11.13 -5.82
N THR A 654 -34.64 11.52 -6.02
CA THR A 654 -33.80 11.06 -7.14
C THR A 654 -32.56 10.36 -6.60
N GLY A 655 -32.13 9.27 -7.26
CA GLY A 655 -30.95 8.48 -6.87
C GLY A 655 -31.24 7.37 -5.86
N GLN A 656 -30.66 6.19 -6.06
CA GLN A 656 -30.81 5.04 -5.17
C GLN A 656 -29.54 4.79 -4.34
N HIS A 657 -29.74 4.35 -3.09
CA HIS A 657 -28.76 3.83 -2.13
C HIS A 657 -27.55 4.74 -1.86
N ARG A 658 -27.53 5.38 -0.68
CA ARG A 658 -26.44 6.26 -0.22
C ARG A 658 -25.99 5.82 1.16
N ARG A 659 -24.70 5.98 1.45
CA ARG A 659 -24.17 5.70 2.79
C ARG A 659 -24.80 6.64 3.82
N ILE A 660 -24.86 7.93 3.50
CA ILE A 660 -25.38 8.96 4.39
C ILE A 660 -26.75 9.43 3.91
N GLY A 661 -27.77 9.30 4.78
CA GLY A 661 -29.13 9.73 4.52
C GLY A 661 -29.89 10.14 5.78
N LEU A 662 -31.21 10.34 5.66
CA LEU A 662 -32.08 10.67 6.79
C LEU A 662 -32.87 9.45 7.25
N LEU A 663 -32.89 9.24 8.56
CA LEU A 663 -33.63 8.19 9.24
C LEU A 663 -34.46 8.79 10.37
N SER A 664 -35.72 8.34 10.51
CA SER A 664 -36.49 8.55 11.72
C SER A 664 -36.60 7.27 12.55
N GLU A 665 -36.51 7.41 13.87
CA GLU A 665 -36.91 6.35 14.81
C GLU A 665 -38.42 6.39 15.11
N ASP A 666 -39.07 7.51 14.81
CA ASP A 666 -40.49 7.68 15.08
C ASP A 666 -41.29 7.04 13.94
N LYS A 667 -42.29 6.24 14.31
CA LYS A 667 -43.12 5.53 13.33
C LYS A 667 -44.09 6.51 12.67
N PRO A 668 -44.24 6.50 11.33
CA PRO A 668 -45.25 7.32 10.68
C PRO A 668 -46.64 6.97 11.22
N HIS A 669 -47.50 7.97 11.36
CA HIS A 669 -48.83 7.75 11.93
C HIS A 669 -49.63 6.69 11.15
N THR A 670 -49.48 6.66 9.82
CA THR A 670 -50.10 5.66 8.93
C THR A 670 -49.62 4.23 9.18
N GLY A 671 -48.45 4.05 9.79
CA GLY A 671 -47.91 2.76 10.20
C GLY A 671 -48.38 2.27 11.57
N THR A 672 -49.11 3.09 12.34
CA THR A 672 -49.55 2.72 13.69
C THR A 672 -50.88 1.95 13.69
N HIS A 673 -51.21 1.26 14.80
CA HIS A 673 -52.53 0.63 14.97
C HIS A 673 -53.68 1.66 15.00
N ARG A 674 -53.35 2.95 15.11
CA ARG A 674 -54.30 4.08 15.12
C ARG A 674 -54.51 4.69 13.72
N LYS A 675 -54.02 4.04 12.67
CA LYS A 675 -54.13 4.53 11.28
C LYS A 675 -55.57 4.67 10.78
N THR A 676 -56.51 3.96 11.41
CA THR A 676 -57.93 3.97 11.07
C THR A 676 -58.73 4.37 12.31
N MET A 677 -59.71 5.26 12.14
CA MET A 677 -60.52 5.82 13.22
C MET A 677 -62.02 5.66 12.93
N ASP A 678 -62.79 5.36 13.98
CA ASP A 678 -64.26 5.35 13.89
C ASP A 678 -64.78 6.78 13.66
N ILE A 679 -65.72 6.94 12.73
CA ILE A 679 -66.27 8.27 12.37
C ILE A 679 -66.87 9.00 13.57
N SER A 680 -67.46 8.26 14.52
CA SER A 680 -68.01 8.82 15.76
C SER A 680 -67.00 9.62 16.61
N LYS A 681 -65.70 9.35 16.46
CA LYS A 681 -64.61 10.02 17.22
C LYS A 681 -63.76 10.94 16.33
N ALA A 682 -64.03 10.97 15.03
CA ALA A 682 -63.22 11.65 14.04
C ALA A 682 -63.47 13.17 14.05
N THR A 683 -62.38 13.92 14.19
CA THR A 683 -62.35 15.38 14.04
C THR A 683 -61.27 15.74 13.04
N ASP A 684 -61.38 16.90 12.40
CA ASP A 684 -60.46 17.36 11.36
C ASP A 684 -58.99 17.30 11.86
N ALA A 685 -58.74 17.80 13.08
CA ALA A 685 -57.43 17.76 13.72
C ALA A 685 -56.92 16.35 14.11
N LYS A 686 -57.79 15.34 14.19
CA LYS A 686 -57.42 13.94 14.48
C LYS A 686 -57.23 13.11 13.23
N ILE A 687 -57.86 13.50 12.13
CA ILE A 687 -57.73 12.84 10.83
C ILE A 687 -56.56 13.43 10.06
N CYS A 688 -56.40 14.76 10.05
CA CYS A 688 -55.29 15.43 9.37
C CYS A 688 -54.20 15.78 10.39
N LEU A 689 -53.22 14.90 10.55
CA LEU A 689 -52.12 15.05 11.50
C LEU A 689 -50.90 15.72 10.84
N ALA A 690 -50.09 16.40 11.65
CA ALA A 690 -48.74 16.79 11.25
C ALA A 690 -47.85 15.53 11.09
N SER A 691 -46.73 15.65 10.38
CA SER A 691 -45.76 14.56 10.25
C SER A 691 -45.27 14.10 11.63
N GLY A 692 -45.38 12.79 11.89
CA GLY A 692 -44.82 12.16 13.09
C GLY A 692 -43.33 11.82 12.93
N LEU A 693 -42.73 12.07 11.76
CA LEU A 693 -41.36 11.68 11.45
C LEU A 693 -40.38 12.77 11.90
N ASN A 694 -39.42 12.36 12.74
CA ASN A 694 -38.29 13.18 13.15
C ASN A 694 -37.01 12.66 12.51
N TYR A 695 -36.67 13.24 11.35
CA TYR A 695 -35.52 12.82 10.56
C TYR A 695 -34.19 13.33 11.14
N LYS A 696 -33.21 12.43 11.23
CA LYS A 696 -31.81 12.74 11.60
C LYS A 696 -30.86 12.05 10.65
N TYR A 697 -29.66 12.61 10.51
CA TYR A 697 -28.62 12.03 9.66
C TYR A 697 -28.11 10.70 10.21
N TYR A 698 -28.02 9.72 9.32
CA TYR A 698 -27.75 8.32 9.61
C TYR A 698 -26.77 7.74 8.60
N ASP A 699 -25.82 6.94 9.10
CA ASP A 699 -24.88 6.17 8.30
C ASP A 699 -25.38 4.72 8.19
N SER A 700 -25.79 4.32 6.99
CA SER A 700 -26.33 2.98 6.72
C SER A 700 -25.31 1.87 6.90
N ASP A 701 -24.04 2.16 6.66
CA ASP A 701 -22.99 1.14 6.64
C ASP A 701 -22.61 0.74 8.07
N THR A 702 -22.59 1.72 8.99
CA THR A 702 -22.33 1.47 10.42
C THR A 702 -23.59 1.19 11.22
N GLY A 703 -24.76 1.53 10.67
CA GLY A 703 -26.05 1.35 11.34
C GLY A 703 -26.28 2.32 12.50
N THR A 704 -25.71 3.53 12.43
CA THR A 704 -25.70 4.49 13.54
C THR A 704 -26.06 5.90 13.12
N PHE A 705 -26.65 6.67 14.06
CA PHE A 705 -26.84 8.10 13.86
C PHE A 705 -25.49 8.83 13.87
N ILE A 706 -25.32 9.74 12.91
CA ILE A 706 -24.07 10.46 12.74
C ILE A 706 -23.89 11.45 13.87
N SER A 707 -22.70 11.46 14.46
CA SER A 707 -22.27 12.40 15.49
C SER A 707 -20.82 12.82 15.24
N GLY A 708 -20.23 13.59 16.15
CA GLY A 708 -18.81 13.92 16.08
C GLY A 708 -17.97 12.64 15.98
N LEU A 709 -16.92 12.65 15.16
CA LEU A 709 -15.99 11.52 15.00
C LEU A 709 -14.72 11.80 15.81
N ALA A 710 -14.28 10.82 16.57
CA ALA A 710 -13.03 10.88 17.32
C ALA A 710 -12.10 9.74 16.92
N CYS A 711 -10.82 10.05 16.75
CA CYS A 711 -9.80 9.03 16.58
C CYS A 711 -9.65 8.24 17.89
N THR A 712 -9.68 6.91 17.80
CA THR A 712 -9.47 6.06 18.97
C THR A 712 -8.03 6.25 19.51
N LYS A 713 -7.82 6.11 20.82
CA LYS A 713 -6.51 6.29 21.50
C LYS A 713 -5.40 5.31 21.02
N TYR A 714 -5.67 4.49 20.01
CA TYR A 714 -4.76 3.48 19.47
C TYR A 714 -3.81 4.01 18.39
N HIS A 715 -3.91 5.28 18.00
CA HIS A 715 -3.01 5.89 17.00
C HIS A 715 -1.57 6.16 17.49
N SER A 716 -1.22 5.88 18.75
CA SER A 716 0.17 5.90 19.22
C SER A 716 0.87 4.53 19.11
N THR A 717 0.16 3.50 18.67
CA THR A 717 0.75 2.18 18.37
C THR A 717 0.02 1.63 17.16
N ALA A 718 0.60 1.81 15.98
CA ALA A 718 0.36 0.88 14.89
C ALA A 718 0.34 -0.53 15.50
N ARG A 719 -0.73 -1.30 15.27
CA ARG A 719 -0.85 -2.70 15.72
C ARG A 719 0.26 -3.52 15.05
N THR A 720 1.47 -3.43 15.57
CA THR A 720 2.39 -4.56 15.60
C THR A 720 1.76 -5.56 16.58
N SER A 721 1.71 -6.80 16.12
CA SER A 721 1.12 -7.99 16.76
C SER A 721 0.83 -7.90 18.26
N SER A 722 -0.37 -8.29 18.69
CA SER A 722 -0.56 -8.80 20.05
C SER A 722 -1.27 -10.16 20.04
N ARG A 723 -0.46 -11.20 19.92
CA ARG A 723 -0.51 -12.36 20.81
C ARG A 723 0.90 -12.56 21.34
N GLY A 724 1.11 -12.33 22.63
CA GLY A 724 2.36 -12.67 23.32
C GLY A 724 2.97 -11.51 24.11
N ASP A 725 2.74 -11.58 25.42
CA ASP A 725 3.56 -11.06 26.52
C ASP A 725 3.57 -9.59 26.94
N ARG A 726 3.33 -9.48 28.26
CA ARG A 726 3.22 -8.31 29.12
C ARG A 726 4.60 -7.67 29.30
N LEU A 727 4.73 -6.38 28.97
CA LEU A 727 5.68 -5.50 29.65
C LEU A 727 5.03 -4.13 29.88
N ARG A 728 4.84 -3.80 31.17
CA ARG A 728 4.39 -2.49 31.63
C ARG A 728 5.51 -1.47 31.41
N TYR A 729 5.26 -0.41 30.65
CA TYR A 729 5.98 0.84 30.80
C TYR A 729 4.99 1.94 31.19
N ARG A 730 5.17 2.48 32.39
CA ARG A 730 4.57 3.74 32.82
C ARG A 730 5.33 4.86 32.13
N SER A 731 4.64 5.78 31.46
CA SER A 731 5.17 7.12 31.23
C SER A 731 4.09 8.15 31.51
N SER A 732 4.47 9.05 32.41
CA SER A 732 3.75 10.14 33.06
C SER A 732 3.26 11.21 32.10
N SER A 733 2.09 11.76 32.44
CA SER A 733 1.53 13.00 31.94
C SER A 733 2.48 14.18 32.13
N ILE A 734 2.70 14.97 31.08
CA ILE A 734 3.16 16.36 31.19
C ILE A 734 2.29 17.21 30.28
N ALA A 735 1.38 17.94 30.91
CA ALA A 735 0.85 19.19 30.38
C ALA A 735 1.93 20.28 30.52
N HIS A 736 1.97 21.26 29.61
CA HIS A 736 2.30 22.68 29.81
C HIS A 736 2.42 23.36 28.42
N LEU A 737 1.55 24.30 28.07
CA LEU A 737 1.63 25.77 28.27
C LEU A 737 2.79 26.46 27.50
N PRO A 738 2.53 27.62 26.86
CA PRO A 738 3.33 28.18 25.77
C PRO A 738 4.49 29.03 26.29
N ILE A 739 5.63 29.00 25.60
CA ILE A 739 6.78 29.85 25.92
C ILE A 739 7.08 30.79 24.76
N ARG A 740 7.15 32.08 25.15
CA ARG A 740 7.46 33.28 24.38
C ARG A 740 8.82 33.20 23.70
N MET A 741 8.89 33.82 22.52
CA MET A 741 10.12 34.21 21.85
C MET A 741 10.93 35.22 22.69
N ALA A 742 12.22 34.99 22.83
CA ALA A 742 13.23 35.99 23.17
C ALA A 742 14.40 35.84 22.18
N GLY A 743 14.79 36.96 21.58
CA GLY A 743 15.76 37.05 20.50
C GLY A 743 17.22 36.82 20.92
N PRO A 744 18.16 36.95 19.96
CA PRO A 744 19.53 36.47 20.07
C PRO A 744 20.43 37.46 20.80
N GLN A 745 21.34 36.95 21.63
CA GLN A 745 22.54 37.68 22.03
C GLN A 745 23.79 36.84 21.78
N ILE A 746 24.73 37.55 21.19
CA ILE A 746 26.08 37.20 20.77
C ILE A 746 26.97 36.93 21.99
N LEU A 747 27.79 35.89 21.91
CA LEU A 747 29.25 35.93 22.07
C LEU A 747 29.88 34.62 21.58
#